data_AF-A0A522EPU1-F1
#
_entry.id   AF-A0A522EPU1-F1
#
_cell.length_a   1.000
_cell.length_b   1.000
_cell.length_c   1.000
_cell.angle_alpha   90.00
_cell.angle_beta   90.00
_cell.angle_gamma   90.00
#
_symmetry.space_group_name_H-M   'P 1'
#
loop_
_entity.id
_entity.type
_entity.pdbx_description
1 polymer ?
#
loop_
_entity_poly.entity_id
_entity_poly.type
_entity_poly.pdbx_seq_one_letter_code
_entity_poly.pdbx_strand_id
1 'polypeptide(L)'
;MSIGAPKHEPAGGRVRAPRLLADVGGTNARFALEFEPGQWHHIKVYPCADYAGLAEVIQAYLRDAADALDGARVAHAAVAIATPIDGDEVAMTNHNWRFSIEQTRTALALDTLLVVNDFTALAMAVPRLDVRQRTQVGGGNARPGSAIGVLGPGTGLGASGLVPAGERWIPLDSEGGHANFAPADARELAVLQYAWQTHEHVSFERLVSGPGIALVYQALAAQHQRPAEPLETADIVKRGLAGQCDLCMEAVECFCGMLGTFAGNVAITLGARGGVYIGGGVVPHLGDYFARSPFRARFEAKGRFTDYLAQVPTFVITDPYPAFLGVSAILADHLRSGTPGGALVERVQHMHGRLSPAERRVADLVINHPRTLIGDPVGEIARRANVSQPTVIRFCRSLGCQGLTDFKLKLASELIGSLPVGQSRVRLGDAASDFGSKVLDNTMSAILQMREHLNFDALEQAIDRLHRAHRIEFYGLGNSGIVAQDAHYKFFRFGIPTIAYHDPYLQAASAALLRQGDVVVMVSNSGKSEELLRLADQVLHAGASVIALTTRGTPLAKKASVALETDHLEMRDSHLSMISRILHLLMIDILAVGVAIRKASPVLDGAGHGEDGRSGTLANAARDAADAVLEWLSHGTASGEAV
;
A
#
# COMPACT_ATOMS: atom_id res chain seq x y z
N MET A 1 54.82 22.43 16.39
CA MET A 1 53.90 23.19 15.52
C MET A 1 52.60 22.40 15.41
N SER A 2 51.56 22.89 16.07
CA SER A 2 50.22 22.30 16.08
C SER A 2 49.43 22.90 14.93
N ILE A 3 48.92 22.07 14.02
CA ILE A 3 48.09 22.52 12.89
C ILE A 3 46.63 22.36 13.34
N GLY A 4 45.93 23.48 13.47
CA GLY A 4 44.64 23.60 14.15
C GLY A 4 43.49 22.86 13.46
N ALA A 5 42.65 22.25 14.28
CA ALA A 5 41.34 21.75 13.87
C ALA A 5 40.44 22.92 13.41
N PRO A 6 39.60 22.74 12.37
CA PRO A 6 38.67 23.78 11.95
C PRO A 6 37.61 23.97 13.04
N LYS A 7 37.46 25.22 13.51
CA LYS A 7 36.35 25.63 14.37
C LYS A 7 35.06 25.57 13.55
N HIS A 8 34.12 24.72 13.97
CA HIS A 8 32.73 24.82 13.51
C HIS A 8 32.12 26.09 14.12
N GLU A 9 31.89 27.10 13.30
CA GLU A 9 30.90 28.14 13.61
C GLU A 9 29.49 27.52 13.50
N PRO A 10 28.57 27.82 14.43
CA PRO A 10 27.21 27.30 14.37
C PRO A 10 26.47 27.96 13.21
N ALA A 11 26.17 27.19 12.17
CA ALA A 11 25.21 27.62 11.16
C ALA A 11 23.86 27.82 11.86
N GLY A 12 23.33 29.05 11.84
CA GLY A 12 22.06 29.41 12.45
C GLY A 12 20.93 28.47 12.02
N GLY A 13 20.55 27.59 12.94
CA GLY A 13 19.52 26.58 12.72
C GLY A 13 18.14 27.23 12.62
N ARG A 14 17.44 27.02 11.51
CA ARG A 14 15.98 27.15 11.52
C ARG A 14 15.45 26.07 12.46
N VAL A 15 14.91 26.45 13.61
CA VAL A 15 14.19 25.56 14.52
C VAL A 15 13.09 24.86 13.71
N ARG A 16 13.16 23.54 13.58
CA ARG A 16 12.05 22.76 13.00
C ARG A 16 10.85 22.90 13.93
N ALA A 17 9.66 23.06 13.36
CA ALA A 17 8.44 23.11 14.15
C ALA A 17 8.31 21.82 14.99
N PRO A 18 7.96 21.91 16.28
CA PRO A 18 7.85 20.75 17.15
C PRO A 18 6.77 19.79 16.65
N ARG A 19 7.05 18.49 16.75
CA ARG A 19 6.11 17.41 16.47
C ARG A 19 5.64 16.80 17.79
N LEU A 20 4.36 16.41 17.86
CA LEU A 20 3.82 15.69 19.01
C LEU A 20 3.84 14.19 18.73
N LEU A 21 4.39 13.42 19.66
CA LEU A 21 4.40 11.97 19.63
C LEU A 21 3.62 11.44 20.82
N ALA A 22 2.84 10.38 20.61
CA ALA A 22 2.08 9.76 21.68
C ALA A 22 2.11 8.23 21.62
N ASP A 23 2.03 7.62 22.79
CA ASP A 23 1.85 6.18 23.04
C ASP A 23 0.68 6.00 24.00
N VAL A 24 -0.43 5.46 23.50
CA VAL A 24 -1.73 5.40 24.19
C VAL A 24 -2.12 3.94 24.43
N GLY A 25 -2.00 3.51 25.69
CA GLY A 25 -2.51 2.22 26.15
C GLY A 25 -3.88 2.33 26.80
N GLY A 26 -4.40 1.21 27.33
CA GLY A 26 -5.72 1.19 27.98
C GLY A 26 -5.81 1.97 29.30
N THR A 27 -4.69 2.15 30.01
CA THR A 27 -4.66 2.82 31.33
C THR A 27 -4.00 4.20 31.29
N ASN A 28 -2.95 4.36 30.48
CA ASN A 28 -2.13 5.56 30.44
C ASN A 28 -1.83 5.99 29.00
N ALA A 29 -1.81 7.29 28.78
CA ALA A 29 -1.36 7.95 27.57
C ALA A 29 -0.06 8.72 27.86
N ARG A 30 1.00 8.44 27.09
CA ARG A 30 2.31 9.08 27.20
C ARG A 30 2.51 10.00 26.01
N PHE A 31 2.99 11.21 26.26
CA PHE A 31 3.24 12.21 25.23
C PHE A 31 4.66 12.75 25.31
N ALA A 32 5.22 13.11 24.16
CA ALA A 32 6.50 13.79 24.04
C ALA A 32 6.48 14.81 22.90
N LEU A 33 7.30 15.84 23.01
CA LEU A 33 7.63 16.77 21.93
C LEU A 33 8.94 16.37 21.28
N GLU A 34 8.98 16.44 19.96
CA GLU A 34 10.15 16.15 19.15
C GLU A 34 10.52 17.38 18.31
N PHE A 35 11.57 18.08 18.74
CA PHE A 35 12.16 19.22 18.02
C PHE A 35 13.21 18.75 16.99
N GLU A 36 13.94 17.68 17.34
CA GLU A 36 14.94 17.03 16.50
C GLU A 36 14.65 15.53 16.39
N PRO A 37 14.85 14.90 15.21
CA PRO A 37 14.59 13.48 15.04
C PRO A 37 15.27 12.61 16.10
N GLY A 38 14.49 11.82 16.83
CA GLY A 38 14.99 10.90 17.86
C GLY A 38 15.32 11.55 19.21
N GLN A 39 14.97 12.81 19.43
CA GLN A 39 15.12 13.49 20.72
C GLN A 39 13.75 13.84 21.31
N TRP A 40 13.48 13.31 22.51
CA TRP A 40 12.22 13.47 23.21
C TRP A 40 12.33 14.55 24.28
N HIS A 41 11.42 15.52 24.25
CA HIS A 41 11.32 16.60 25.21
C HIS A 41 9.95 16.55 25.89
N HIS A 42 9.89 17.03 27.14
CA HIS A 42 8.64 17.16 27.89
C HIS A 42 7.80 15.86 27.90
N ILE A 43 8.44 14.74 28.26
CA ILE A 43 7.75 13.46 28.39
C ILE A 43 6.79 13.55 29.58
N LYS A 44 5.50 13.31 29.35
CA LYS A 44 4.50 13.32 30.41
C LYS A 44 3.46 12.21 30.20
N VAL A 45 3.00 11.66 31.32
CA VAL A 45 2.04 10.55 31.37
C VAL A 45 0.73 11.05 31.97
N TYR A 46 -0.38 10.66 31.35
CA TYR A 46 -1.73 11.00 31.75
C TYR A 46 -2.55 9.72 31.95
N PRO A 47 -3.24 9.55 33.08
CA PRO A 47 -4.21 8.47 33.25
C PRO A 47 -5.36 8.65 32.24
N CYS A 48 -5.66 7.63 31.43
CA CYS A 48 -6.73 7.73 30.42
C CYS A 48 -8.10 7.97 31.07
N ALA A 49 -8.33 7.43 32.26
CA ALA A 49 -9.58 7.56 33.01
C ALA A 49 -9.96 9.01 33.37
N ASP A 50 -8.99 9.94 33.38
CA ASP A 50 -9.21 11.34 33.74
C ASP A 50 -9.72 12.19 32.56
N TYR A 51 -9.81 11.63 31.35
CA TYR A 51 -10.16 12.34 30.13
C TYR A 51 -11.24 11.59 29.33
N ALA A 52 -12.09 12.33 28.61
CA ALA A 52 -13.19 11.77 27.82
C ALA A 52 -12.72 11.20 26.46
N GLY A 53 -11.55 11.61 25.96
CA GLY A 53 -11.03 11.14 24.68
C GLY A 53 -9.67 11.73 24.31
N LEU A 54 -9.15 11.30 23.15
CA LEU A 54 -7.80 11.64 22.68
C LEU A 54 -7.58 13.16 22.51
N ALA A 55 -8.57 13.88 21.98
CA ALA A 55 -8.47 15.33 21.77
C ALA A 55 -8.27 16.08 23.10
N GLU A 56 -9.00 15.70 24.14
CA GLU A 56 -8.96 16.37 25.44
C GLU A 56 -7.61 16.18 26.13
N VAL A 57 -7.08 14.96 26.13
CA VAL A 57 -5.78 14.67 26.74
C VAL A 57 -4.63 15.34 25.95
N ILE A 58 -4.72 15.43 24.62
CA ILE A 58 -3.73 16.17 23.82
C ILE A 58 -3.78 17.67 24.16
N GLN A 59 -4.98 18.25 24.31
CA GLN A 59 -5.11 19.65 24.73
C GLN A 59 -4.53 19.89 26.13
N ALA A 60 -4.77 18.97 27.07
CA ALA A 60 -4.17 19.02 28.40
C ALA A 60 -2.64 18.97 28.32
N TYR A 61 -2.10 18.06 27.50
CA TYR A 61 -0.66 17.98 27.27
C TYR A 61 -0.07 19.27 26.68
N LEU A 62 -0.71 19.85 25.67
CA LEU A 62 -0.23 21.07 25.03
C LEU A 62 -0.28 22.29 25.96
N ARG A 63 -1.27 22.35 26.87
CA ARG A 63 -1.31 23.37 27.94
C ARG A 63 -0.14 23.21 28.91
N ASP A 64 0.12 21.98 29.33
CA ASP A 64 1.20 21.68 30.28
C ASP A 64 2.59 21.88 29.64
N ALA A 65 2.70 21.70 28.32
CA ALA A 65 3.93 21.90 27.56
C ALA A 65 4.10 23.33 27.03
N ALA A 66 3.23 24.28 27.39
CA ALA A 66 3.20 25.63 26.82
C ALA A 66 4.54 26.36 26.97
N ASP A 67 5.17 26.27 28.13
CA ASP A 67 6.48 26.87 28.40
C ASP A 67 7.59 26.24 27.54
N ALA A 68 7.52 24.92 27.31
CA ALA A 68 8.49 24.20 26.47
C ALA A 68 8.33 24.51 24.97
N LEU A 69 7.12 24.89 24.55
CA LEU A 69 6.82 25.27 23.17
C LEU A 69 7.26 26.70 22.84
N ASP A 70 7.38 27.59 23.83
CA ASP A 70 7.75 29.00 23.63
C ASP A 70 6.95 29.69 22.50
N GLY A 71 5.64 29.45 22.48
CA GLY A 71 4.74 29.95 21.44
C GLY A 71 4.81 29.24 20.08
N ALA A 72 5.64 28.21 19.92
CA ALA A 72 5.68 27.39 18.71
C ALA A 72 4.40 26.55 18.54
N ARG A 73 3.81 26.60 17.35
CA ARG A 73 2.67 25.75 16.98
C ARG A 73 3.15 24.33 16.68
N VAL A 74 2.49 23.34 17.29
CA VAL A 74 2.59 21.93 16.89
C VAL A 74 1.70 21.72 15.68
N ALA A 75 2.28 21.45 14.51
CA ALA A 75 1.55 21.23 13.26
C ALA A 75 1.29 19.74 12.97
N HIS A 76 2.17 18.86 13.46
CA HIS A 76 2.11 17.44 13.11
C HIS A 76 2.16 16.58 14.38
N ALA A 77 1.30 15.58 14.42
CA ALA A 77 1.22 14.61 15.50
C ALA A 77 1.18 13.17 14.95
N ALA A 78 1.77 12.25 15.70
CA ALA A 78 1.59 10.81 15.48
C ALA A 78 1.37 10.07 16.80
N VAL A 79 0.39 9.18 16.79
CA VAL A 79 -0.14 8.49 17.97
C VAL A 79 -0.10 6.99 17.71
N ALA A 80 0.62 6.27 18.55
CA ALA A 80 0.52 4.82 18.68
C ALA A 80 -0.62 4.52 19.64
N ILE A 81 -1.54 3.63 19.28
CA ILE A 81 -2.68 3.26 20.12
C ILE A 81 -2.90 1.74 20.12
N ALA A 82 -3.22 1.19 21.30
CA ALA A 82 -3.41 -0.25 21.51
C ALA A 82 -4.79 -0.75 21.03
N THR A 83 -5.08 -0.58 19.74
CA THR A 83 -6.28 -1.10 19.05
C THR A 83 -6.01 -1.23 17.54
N PRO A 84 -6.74 -2.08 16.79
CA PRO A 84 -6.72 -2.05 15.33
C PRO A 84 -7.19 -0.71 14.79
N ILE A 85 -6.58 -0.25 13.68
CA ILE A 85 -6.96 0.99 13.00
C ILE A 85 -7.46 0.64 11.61
N ASP A 86 -8.76 0.85 11.38
CA ASP A 86 -9.42 0.66 10.09
C ASP A 86 -10.25 1.90 9.76
N GLY A 87 -9.66 2.78 8.94
CA GLY A 87 -10.27 4.06 8.57
C GLY A 87 -10.18 5.14 9.64
N ASP A 88 -11.16 6.06 9.61
CA ASP A 88 -11.17 7.29 10.42
C ASP A 88 -11.68 7.10 11.85
N GLU A 89 -12.60 6.15 12.06
CA GLU A 89 -13.22 5.90 13.36
C GLU A 89 -12.39 4.93 14.19
N VAL A 90 -11.92 5.37 15.35
CA VAL A 90 -11.11 4.57 16.27
C VAL A 90 -11.92 4.23 17.51
N ALA A 91 -11.97 2.95 17.86
CA ALA A 91 -12.54 2.45 19.11
C ALA A 91 -11.50 1.62 19.86
N MET A 92 -11.16 2.00 21.09
CA MET A 92 -10.18 1.27 21.89
C MET A 92 -10.74 -0.05 22.40
N THR A 93 -9.96 -1.13 22.33
CA THR A 93 -10.34 -2.45 22.87
C THR A 93 -10.33 -2.48 24.39
N ASN A 94 -9.35 -1.80 25.01
CA ASN A 94 -9.08 -1.86 26.45
C ASN A 94 -9.47 -0.58 27.21
N HIS A 95 -10.19 0.34 26.57
CA HIS A 95 -10.68 1.57 27.17
C HIS A 95 -11.95 2.07 26.45
N ASN A 96 -12.70 3.00 27.04
CA ASN A 96 -13.99 3.45 26.50
C ASN A 96 -13.89 4.58 25.44
N TRP A 97 -12.68 5.07 25.13
CA TRP A 97 -12.51 6.13 24.14
C TRP A 97 -12.91 5.68 22.73
N ARG A 98 -13.67 6.55 22.07
CA ARG A 98 -14.07 6.46 20.67
C ARG A 98 -13.94 7.83 20.03
N PHE A 99 -13.30 7.92 18.86
CA PHE A 99 -13.07 9.21 18.20
C PHE A 99 -12.79 9.05 16.69
N SER A 100 -13.11 10.09 15.92
CA SER A 100 -12.66 10.27 14.54
C SER A 100 -11.26 10.91 14.51
N ILE A 101 -10.37 10.37 13.68
CA ILE A 101 -9.01 10.92 13.47
C ILE A 101 -9.12 12.33 12.86
N GLU A 102 -9.91 12.52 11.80
CA GLU A 102 -10.06 13.80 11.12
C GLU A 102 -10.75 14.86 11.98
N GLN A 103 -11.75 14.46 12.78
CA GLN A 103 -12.38 15.37 13.73
C GLN A 103 -11.37 15.80 14.80
N THR A 104 -10.57 14.87 15.32
CA THR A 104 -9.52 15.15 16.31
C THR A 104 -8.44 16.06 15.72
N ARG A 105 -7.99 15.79 14.48
CA ARG A 105 -7.02 16.63 13.75
C ARG A 105 -7.52 18.07 13.61
N THR A 106 -8.78 18.23 13.21
CA THR A 106 -9.41 19.55 13.03
C THR A 106 -9.58 20.28 14.36
N ALA A 107 -10.08 19.60 15.40
CA ALA A 107 -10.27 20.17 16.73
C ALA A 107 -8.98 20.65 17.40
N LEU A 108 -7.86 20.00 17.08
CA LEU A 108 -6.52 20.35 17.57
C LEU A 108 -5.77 21.33 16.65
N ALA A 109 -6.38 21.73 15.53
CA ALA A 109 -5.74 22.54 14.50
C ALA A 109 -4.38 21.98 14.03
N LEU A 110 -4.32 20.66 13.84
CA LEU A 110 -3.15 19.97 13.30
C LEU A 110 -3.22 19.92 11.77
N ASP A 111 -2.08 20.10 11.12
CA ASP A 111 -1.94 19.88 9.68
C ASP A 111 -1.89 18.37 9.39
N THR A 112 -1.33 17.59 10.32
CA THR A 112 -1.26 16.12 10.21
C THR A 112 -1.52 15.48 11.57
N LEU A 113 -2.40 14.48 11.60
CA LEU A 113 -2.55 13.55 12.71
C LEU A 113 -2.52 12.12 12.16
N LEU A 114 -1.50 11.35 12.55
CA LEU A 114 -1.45 9.92 12.25
C LEU A 114 -1.81 9.15 13.49
N VAL A 115 -2.70 8.17 13.33
CA VAL A 115 -3.00 7.19 14.37
C VAL A 115 -2.68 5.82 13.80
N VAL A 116 -1.84 5.08 14.50
CA VAL A 116 -1.38 3.75 14.11
C VAL A 116 -1.49 2.79 15.28
N ASN A 117 -1.57 1.50 14.98
CA ASN A 117 -1.48 0.48 16.00
C ASN A 117 -0.12 0.54 16.74
N ASP A 118 -0.12 0.24 18.03
CA ASP A 118 1.05 0.28 18.91
C ASP A 118 2.15 -0.71 18.51
N PHE A 119 1.80 -1.90 18.03
CA PHE A 119 2.76 -2.87 17.50
C PHE A 119 3.27 -2.51 16.11
N THR A 120 2.49 -1.82 15.29
CA THR A 120 2.96 -1.20 14.05
C THR A 120 4.02 -0.13 14.35
N ALA A 121 3.78 0.72 15.35
CA ALA A 121 4.77 1.69 15.83
C ALA A 121 6.03 1.00 16.40
N LEU A 122 5.85 0.03 17.30
CA LEU A 122 6.97 -0.72 17.88
C LEU A 122 7.81 -1.41 16.80
N ALA A 123 7.17 -1.99 15.78
CA ALA A 123 7.86 -2.60 14.66
C ALA A 123 8.72 -1.57 13.93
N MET A 124 8.15 -0.41 13.58
CA MET A 124 8.87 0.68 12.91
C MET A 124 10.02 1.28 13.74
N ALA A 125 10.04 1.07 15.05
CA ALA A 125 11.17 1.44 15.91
C ALA A 125 12.39 0.54 15.72
N VAL A 126 12.19 -0.76 15.45
CA VAL A 126 13.24 -1.79 15.49
C VAL A 126 14.46 -1.48 14.62
N PRO A 127 14.32 -1.05 13.36
CA PRO A 127 15.48 -0.75 12.50
C PRO A 127 16.35 0.41 13.00
N ARG A 128 15.86 1.17 14.00
CA ARG A 128 16.52 2.37 14.54
C ARG A 128 17.02 2.19 15.96
N LEU A 129 16.79 1.02 16.57
CA LEU A 129 17.30 0.72 17.90
C LEU A 129 18.82 0.57 17.86
N ASP A 130 19.51 1.32 18.72
CA ASP A 130 20.92 1.14 19.02
C ASP A 130 21.16 -0.20 19.76
N VAL A 131 22.40 -0.70 19.72
CA VAL A 131 22.82 -1.88 20.47
C VAL A 131 22.58 -1.71 21.98
N ARG A 132 22.60 -0.49 22.52
CA ARG A 132 22.31 -0.20 23.93
C ARG A 132 20.83 -0.24 24.28
N GLN A 133 19.95 -0.11 23.28
CA GLN A 133 18.49 -0.08 23.44
C GLN A 133 17.85 -1.48 23.32
N ARG A 134 18.69 -2.51 23.28
CA ARG A 134 18.25 -3.91 23.21
C ARG A 134 19.26 -4.84 23.86
N THR A 135 18.79 -5.96 24.37
CA THR A 135 19.64 -7.02 24.92
C THR A 135 19.37 -8.33 24.18
N GLN A 136 20.42 -8.97 23.68
CA GLN A 136 20.28 -10.25 22.99
C GLN A 136 20.00 -11.38 23.98
N VAL A 137 19.06 -12.25 23.61
CA VAL A 137 18.76 -13.51 24.32
C VAL A 137 19.08 -14.69 23.39
N GLY A 138 19.95 -15.58 23.86
CA GLY A 138 20.49 -16.68 23.06
C GLY A 138 21.48 -16.25 21.97
N GLY A 139 21.81 -17.17 21.05
CA GLY A 139 22.76 -16.94 19.95
C GLY A 139 22.15 -16.35 18.68
N GLY A 140 22.85 -16.51 17.55
CA GLY A 140 22.44 -16.05 16.23
C GLY A 140 22.91 -14.64 15.88
N ASN A 141 22.84 -14.29 14.60
CA ASN A 141 23.23 -12.98 14.07
C ASN A 141 22.16 -12.47 13.12
N ALA A 142 21.79 -11.19 13.27
CA ALA A 142 20.76 -10.58 12.44
C ALA A 142 21.26 -10.52 10.99
N ARG A 143 20.45 -11.03 10.05
CA ARG A 143 20.75 -10.95 8.63
C ARG A 143 20.20 -9.64 8.06
N PRO A 144 21.04 -8.71 7.56
CA PRO A 144 20.57 -7.46 6.97
C PRO A 144 19.60 -7.71 5.80
N GLY A 145 18.61 -6.83 5.64
CA GLY A 145 17.64 -6.93 4.55
C GLY A 145 16.78 -8.20 4.58
N SER A 146 16.59 -8.80 5.76
CA SER A 146 15.65 -9.90 5.98
C SER A 146 14.46 -9.45 6.80
N ALA A 147 13.36 -10.20 6.75
CA ALA A 147 12.19 -9.93 7.58
C ALA A 147 12.54 -9.94 9.07
N ILE A 148 11.78 -9.18 9.85
CA ILE A 148 11.91 -9.07 11.31
C ILE A 148 10.57 -9.43 11.94
N GLY A 149 10.60 -10.19 13.03
CA GLY A 149 9.42 -10.46 13.84
C GLY A 149 9.42 -9.54 15.06
N VAL A 150 8.25 -9.03 15.46
CA VAL A 150 8.10 -8.19 16.65
C VAL A 150 6.93 -8.72 17.45
N LEU A 151 7.12 -8.90 18.75
CA LEU A 151 6.08 -9.39 19.65
C LEU A 151 6.27 -8.80 21.05
N GLY A 152 5.23 -8.82 21.88
CA GLY A 152 5.35 -8.20 23.19
C GLY A 152 4.23 -8.58 24.14
N PRO A 153 4.51 -9.40 25.17
CA PRO A 153 3.54 -9.64 26.23
C PRO A 153 3.42 -8.42 27.15
N GLY A 154 2.18 -7.95 27.31
CA GLY A 154 1.76 -6.84 28.16
C GLY A 154 0.43 -7.19 28.82
N THR A 155 -0.54 -6.28 28.81
CA THR A 155 -1.94 -6.61 29.16
C THR A 155 -2.51 -7.67 28.21
N GLY A 156 -2.12 -7.61 26.94
CA GLY A 156 -2.36 -8.65 25.92
C GLY A 156 -1.05 -9.19 25.34
N LEU A 157 -1.08 -9.69 24.11
CA LEU A 157 0.08 -10.15 23.34
C LEU A 157 -0.02 -9.59 21.93
N GLY A 158 0.68 -8.49 21.68
CA GLY A 158 0.78 -8.00 20.31
C GLY A 158 1.85 -8.73 19.52
N ALA A 159 1.65 -8.76 18.21
CA ALA A 159 2.58 -9.31 17.24
C ALA A 159 2.55 -8.46 15.96
N SER A 160 3.70 -8.36 15.29
CA SER A 160 3.88 -7.64 14.04
C SER A 160 5.09 -8.22 13.29
N GLY A 161 5.24 -7.85 12.03
CA GLY A 161 6.43 -8.11 11.24
C GLY A 161 6.93 -6.85 10.54
N LEU A 162 8.21 -6.83 10.16
CA LEU A 162 8.71 -5.89 9.16
C LEU A 162 9.24 -6.65 7.96
N VAL A 163 8.86 -6.18 6.77
CA VAL A 163 9.39 -6.66 5.51
C VAL A 163 10.25 -5.56 4.87
N PRO A 164 11.47 -5.88 4.41
CA PRO A 164 12.31 -4.91 3.72
C PRO A 164 11.77 -4.61 2.32
N ALA A 165 11.72 -3.33 1.95
CA ALA A 165 11.29 -2.85 0.64
C ALA A 165 12.26 -1.76 0.14
N GLY A 166 13.37 -2.18 -0.49
CA GLY A 166 14.46 -1.28 -0.85
C GLY A 166 15.12 -0.68 0.39
N GLU A 167 15.14 0.65 0.49
CA GLU A 167 15.64 1.37 1.67
C GLU A 167 14.57 1.57 2.77
N ARG A 168 13.35 1.08 2.56
CA ARG A 168 12.22 1.25 3.48
C ARG A 168 11.87 -0.05 4.19
N TRP A 169 11.14 0.10 5.29
CA TRP A 169 10.53 -1.00 6.02
C TRP A 169 9.02 -0.88 5.93
N ILE A 170 8.35 -2.00 5.64
CA ILE A 170 6.90 -2.09 5.61
C ILE A 170 6.47 -2.89 6.85
N PRO A 171 5.71 -2.28 7.78
CA PRO A 171 5.12 -3.01 8.89
C PRO A 171 3.96 -3.87 8.40
N LEU A 172 3.84 -5.07 8.98
CA LEU A 172 2.72 -5.96 8.78
C LEU A 172 1.76 -5.78 9.94
N ASP A 173 0.59 -5.24 9.66
CA ASP A 173 -0.50 -5.20 10.63
C ASP A 173 -0.97 -6.63 10.91
N SER A 174 -1.00 -7.02 12.20
CA SER A 174 -1.33 -8.39 12.57
C SER A 174 -1.93 -8.49 13.97
N GLU A 175 -2.88 -9.42 14.12
CA GLU A 175 -3.45 -9.82 15.40
C GLU A 175 -2.91 -11.20 15.84
N GLY A 176 -1.61 -11.42 15.61
CA GLY A 176 -0.99 -12.74 15.75
C GLY A 176 -1.10 -13.36 17.14
N GLY A 177 -1.26 -12.54 18.20
CA GLY A 177 -1.49 -13.02 19.56
C GLY A 177 -2.81 -13.77 19.73
N HIS A 178 -3.80 -13.53 18.87
CA HIS A 178 -5.10 -14.21 18.90
C HIS A 178 -5.10 -15.59 18.21
N ALA A 179 -3.98 -15.99 17.60
CA ALA A 179 -3.83 -17.33 17.02
C ALA A 179 -3.98 -18.43 18.08
N ASN A 180 -4.47 -19.61 17.65
CA ASN A 180 -4.67 -20.77 18.51
C ASN A 180 -3.40 -21.13 19.28
N PHE A 181 -3.54 -21.34 20.59
CA PHE A 181 -2.46 -21.91 21.38
C PHE A 181 -2.25 -23.39 21.02
N ALA A 182 -0.99 -23.78 20.85
CA ALA A 182 -0.60 -25.17 20.62
C ALA A 182 0.35 -25.62 21.74
N PRO A 183 -0.07 -26.51 22.66
CA PRO A 183 0.76 -26.96 23.77
C PRO A 183 1.88 -27.86 23.25
N ALA A 184 3.10 -27.71 23.76
CA ALA A 184 4.22 -28.57 23.36
C ALA A 184 4.55 -29.68 24.36
N ASP A 185 3.96 -29.66 25.55
CA ASP A 185 4.13 -30.69 26.57
C ASP A 185 2.87 -30.90 27.42
N ALA A 186 2.90 -31.93 28.27
CA ALA A 186 1.76 -32.31 29.10
C ALA A 186 1.37 -31.22 30.12
N ARG A 187 2.32 -30.38 30.55
CA ARG A 187 2.04 -29.27 31.47
C ARG A 187 1.26 -28.17 30.75
N GLU A 188 1.71 -27.77 29.56
CA GLU A 188 0.99 -26.81 28.72
C GLU A 188 -0.38 -27.34 28.27
N LEU A 189 -0.52 -28.64 28.04
CA LEU A 189 -1.82 -29.26 27.74
C LEU A 189 -2.79 -29.16 28.91
N ALA A 190 -2.33 -29.37 30.14
CA ALA A 190 -3.16 -29.20 31.33
C ALA A 190 -3.60 -27.74 31.52
N VAL A 191 -2.70 -26.78 31.25
CA VAL A 191 -3.03 -25.34 31.23
C VAL A 191 -4.13 -25.04 30.21
N LEU A 192 -4.02 -25.57 28.99
CA LEU A 192 -5.03 -25.41 27.96
C LEU A 192 -6.39 -26.00 28.36
N GLN A 193 -6.39 -27.22 28.91
CA GLN A 193 -7.60 -27.89 29.41
C GLN A 193 -8.28 -27.10 30.51
N TYR A 194 -7.50 -26.50 31.41
CA TYR A 194 -8.02 -25.62 32.45
C TYR A 194 -8.64 -24.35 31.84
N ALA A 195 -7.94 -23.68 30.93
CA ALA A 195 -8.44 -22.46 30.29
C ALA A 195 -9.73 -22.67 29.49
N TRP A 196 -9.93 -23.85 28.88
CA TRP A 196 -11.16 -24.21 28.17
C TRP A 196 -12.40 -24.34 29.06
N GLN A 197 -12.26 -24.41 30.38
CA GLN A 197 -13.40 -24.43 31.28
C GLN A 197 -14.16 -23.09 31.29
N THR A 198 -13.46 -21.99 31.03
CA THR A 198 -14.03 -20.62 31.10
C THR A 198 -13.93 -19.85 29.79
N HIS A 199 -13.16 -20.34 28.81
CA HIS A 199 -12.95 -19.67 27.53
C HIS A 199 -13.19 -20.63 26.36
N GLU A 200 -14.10 -20.25 25.46
CA GLU A 200 -14.36 -21.00 24.23
C GLU A 200 -13.14 -21.03 23.30
N HIS A 201 -12.43 -19.89 23.18
CA HIS A 201 -11.20 -19.75 22.41
C HIS A 201 -10.02 -19.44 23.34
N VAL A 202 -8.96 -20.25 23.25
CA VAL A 202 -7.70 -20.06 23.98
C VAL A 202 -6.59 -19.73 22.99
N SER A 203 -6.33 -18.44 22.85
CA SER A 203 -5.24 -17.90 22.04
C SER A 203 -3.90 -17.93 22.78
N PHE A 204 -2.81 -17.69 22.06
CA PHE A 204 -1.51 -17.41 22.69
C PHE A 204 -1.60 -16.24 23.68
N GLU A 205 -2.31 -15.15 23.34
CA GLU A 205 -2.51 -13.99 24.22
C GLU A 205 -3.10 -14.38 25.58
N ARG A 206 -4.07 -15.30 25.58
CA ARG A 206 -4.76 -15.72 26.81
C ARG A 206 -3.79 -16.28 27.86
N LEU A 207 -2.70 -16.90 27.41
CA LEU A 207 -1.71 -17.56 28.28
C LEU A 207 -0.38 -16.80 28.35
N VAL A 208 -0.02 -16.07 27.30
CA VAL A 208 1.25 -15.36 27.12
C VAL A 208 1.03 -13.85 27.22
N SER A 209 0.46 -13.43 28.34
CA SER A 209 0.24 -12.03 28.72
C SER A 209 0.36 -11.90 30.24
N GLY A 210 0.29 -10.67 30.76
CA GLY A 210 0.25 -10.40 32.19
C GLY A 210 -0.88 -11.18 32.88
N PRO A 211 -2.16 -11.00 32.49
CA PRO A 211 -3.27 -11.81 33.00
C PRO A 211 -3.08 -13.32 32.74
N GLY A 212 -2.45 -13.68 31.62
CA GLY A 212 -2.14 -15.07 31.28
C GLY A 212 -1.25 -15.77 32.32
N ILE A 213 -0.28 -15.07 32.92
CA ILE A 213 0.56 -15.64 34.00
C ILE A 213 -0.29 -16.07 35.21
N ALA A 214 -1.29 -15.26 35.59
CA ALA A 214 -2.18 -15.60 36.70
C ALA A 214 -3.07 -16.81 36.35
N LEU A 215 -3.58 -16.88 35.13
CA LEU A 215 -4.34 -18.04 34.64
C LEU A 215 -3.49 -19.32 34.64
N VAL A 216 -2.23 -19.23 34.19
CA VAL A 216 -1.27 -20.35 34.20
C VAL A 216 -0.99 -20.81 35.63
N TYR A 217 -0.77 -19.88 36.56
CA TYR A 217 -0.58 -20.19 37.98
C TYR A 217 -1.78 -20.95 38.56
N GLN A 218 -3.01 -20.50 38.29
CA GLN A 218 -4.23 -21.18 38.74
C GLN A 218 -4.38 -22.58 38.14
N ALA A 219 -4.09 -22.72 36.84
CA ALA A 219 -4.14 -24.00 36.16
C ALA A 219 -3.13 -25.02 36.74
N LEU A 220 -1.89 -24.57 37.00
CA LEU A 220 -0.87 -25.41 37.62
C LEU A 220 -1.23 -25.76 39.08
N ALA A 221 -1.80 -24.83 39.84
CA ALA A 221 -2.30 -25.12 41.19
C ALA A 221 -3.34 -26.26 41.17
N ALA A 222 -4.29 -26.17 40.24
CA ALA A 222 -5.33 -27.18 40.05
C ALA A 222 -4.74 -28.54 39.62
N GLN A 223 -3.78 -28.54 38.68
CA GLN A 223 -3.07 -29.74 38.23
C GLN A 223 -2.34 -30.43 39.39
N HIS A 224 -1.69 -29.65 40.26
CA HIS A 224 -0.97 -30.16 41.44
C HIS A 224 -1.88 -30.46 42.63
N GLN A 225 -3.19 -30.23 42.52
CA GLN A 225 -4.17 -30.38 43.61
C GLN A 225 -3.80 -29.55 44.85
N ARG A 226 -3.24 -28.35 44.62
CA ARG A 226 -2.85 -27.40 45.67
C ARG A 226 -3.81 -26.20 45.66
N PRO A 227 -4.10 -25.61 46.82
CA PRO A 227 -4.85 -24.36 46.86
C PRO A 227 -4.05 -23.24 46.18
N ALA A 228 -4.68 -22.51 45.27
CA ALA A 228 -4.13 -21.29 44.69
C ALA A 228 -4.46 -20.11 45.60
N GLU A 229 -3.43 -19.40 46.07
CA GLU A 229 -3.66 -18.09 46.68
C GLU A 229 -4.14 -17.10 45.60
N PRO A 230 -5.04 -16.16 45.89
CA PRO A 230 -5.50 -15.16 44.92
C PRO A 230 -4.41 -14.09 44.73
N LEU A 231 -3.36 -14.45 43.99
CA LEU A 231 -2.22 -13.58 43.70
C LEU A 231 -2.41 -12.84 42.39
N GLU A 232 -2.06 -11.57 42.40
CA GLU A 232 -1.91 -10.78 41.18
C GLU A 232 -0.63 -11.17 40.44
N THR A 233 -0.59 -10.94 39.12
CA THR A 233 0.57 -11.29 38.28
C THR A 233 1.89 -10.75 38.82
N ALA A 234 1.90 -9.51 39.32
CA ALA A 234 3.09 -8.90 39.88
C ALA A 234 3.63 -9.66 41.11
N ASP A 235 2.73 -10.16 41.97
CA ASP A 235 3.11 -10.96 43.14
C ASP A 235 3.59 -12.36 42.74
N ILE A 236 2.98 -12.98 41.74
CA ILE A 236 3.43 -14.27 41.19
C ILE A 236 4.87 -14.14 40.68
N VAL A 237 5.13 -13.15 39.83
CA VAL A 237 6.48 -12.90 39.28
C VAL A 237 7.47 -12.61 40.42
N LYS A 238 7.12 -11.70 41.34
CA LYS A 238 8.00 -11.31 42.45
C LYS A 238 8.35 -12.50 43.35
N ARG A 239 7.35 -13.27 43.80
CA ARG A 239 7.55 -14.42 44.70
C ARG A 239 8.30 -15.56 44.02
N GLY A 240 8.02 -15.80 42.73
CA GLY A 240 8.75 -16.78 41.91
C GLY A 240 10.23 -16.42 41.82
N LEU A 241 10.56 -15.21 41.36
CA LEU A 241 11.94 -14.75 41.21
C LEU A 241 12.70 -14.65 42.55
N ALA A 242 12.00 -14.43 43.66
CA ALA A 242 12.58 -14.43 45.00
C ALA A 242 12.80 -15.84 45.59
N GLY A 243 12.38 -16.91 44.90
CA GLY A 243 12.45 -18.29 45.41
C GLY A 243 11.53 -18.56 46.60
N GLN A 244 10.46 -17.77 46.75
CA GLN A 244 9.53 -17.84 47.89
C GLN A 244 8.28 -18.69 47.59
N CYS A 245 8.07 -19.03 46.32
CA CYS A 245 6.90 -19.76 45.85
C CYS A 245 7.25 -20.59 44.62
N ASP A 246 7.42 -21.90 44.80
CA ASP A 246 7.79 -22.82 43.71
C ASP A 246 6.74 -22.84 42.59
N LEU A 247 5.46 -22.80 42.95
CA LEU A 247 4.36 -22.78 41.97
C LEU A 247 4.35 -21.47 41.15
N CYS A 248 4.72 -20.36 41.78
CA CYS A 248 4.83 -19.07 41.11
C CYS A 248 6.00 -19.09 40.11
N MET A 249 7.13 -19.69 40.51
CA MET A 249 8.28 -19.89 39.63
C MET A 249 7.92 -20.80 38.45
N GLU A 250 7.20 -21.89 38.69
CA GLU A 250 6.72 -22.79 37.64
C GLU A 250 5.81 -22.08 36.63
N ALA A 251 4.93 -21.18 37.10
CA ALA A 251 4.08 -20.38 36.23
C ALA A 251 4.91 -19.41 35.34
N VAL A 252 5.93 -18.76 35.93
CA VAL A 252 6.85 -17.88 35.19
C VAL A 252 7.66 -18.67 34.15
N GLU A 253 8.12 -19.87 34.48
CA GLU A 253 8.82 -20.77 33.56
C GLU A 253 7.93 -21.23 32.40
N CYS A 254 6.70 -21.64 32.71
CA CYS A 254 5.72 -22.05 31.71
C CYS A 254 5.40 -20.89 30.76
N PHE A 255 5.19 -19.68 31.29
CA PHE A 255 5.04 -18.46 30.49
C PHE A 255 6.23 -18.21 29.56
N CYS A 256 7.47 -18.29 30.07
CA CYS A 256 8.67 -18.08 29.26
C CYS A 256 8.79 -19.13 28.14
N GLY A 257 8.45 -20.38 28.43
CA GLY A 257 8.46 -21.47 27.44
C GLY A 257 7.41 -21.30 26.33
N MET A 258 6.20 -20.90 26.70
CA MET A 258 5.13 -20.61 25.74
C MET A 258 5.47 -19.38 24.89
N LEU A 259 6.06 -18.33 25.48
CA LEU A 259 6.57 -17.16 24.76
C LEU A 259 7.66 -17.55 23.76
N GLY A 260 8.59 -18.43 24.15
CA GLY A 260 9.61 -18.97 23.24
C GLY A 260 8.97 -19.71 22.07
N THR A 261 7.97 -20.54 22.35
CA THR A 261 7.22 -21.29 21.33
C THR A 261 6.53 -20.36 20.33
N PHE A 262 5.87 -19.31 20.82
CA PHE A 262 5.22 -18.28 20.00
C PHE A 262 6.23 -17.51 19.14
N ALA A 263 7.32 -17.04 19.76
CA ALA A 263 8.40 -16.33 19.06
C ALA A 263 9.02 -17.18 17.94
N GLY A 264 9.23 -18.48 18.20
CA GLY A 264 9.73 -19.42 17.19
C GLY A 264 8.74 -19.65 16.04
N ASN A 265 7.43 -19.65 16.34
CA ASN A 265 6.40 -19.70 15.30
C ASN A 265 6.44 -18.46 14.42
N VAL A 266 6.48 -17.26 15.03
CA VAL A 266 6.61 -15.98 14.29
C VAL A 266 7.85 -15.98 13.40
N ALA A 267 8.98 -16.46 13.92
CA ALA A 267 10.24 -16.51 13.18
C ALA A 267 10.16 -17.38 11.92
N ILE A 268 9.57 -18.59 12.01
CA ILE A 268 9.43 -19.48 10.86
C ILE A 268 8.37 -18.96 9.88
N THR A 269 7.22 -18.49 10.38
CA THR A 269 6.12 -18.00 9.54
C THR A 269 6.54 -16.83 8.66
N LEU A 270 7.30 -15.88 9.22
CA LEU A 270 7.75 -14.69 8.48
C LEU A 270 9.10 -14.88 7.78
N GLY A 271 9.82 -15.95 8.08
CA GLY A 271 11.23 -16.07 7.72
C GLY A 271 12.09 -14.96 8.34
N ALA A 272 11.85 -14.64 9.62
CA ALA A 272 12.36 -13.46 10.32
C ALA A 272 13.87 -13.50 10.66
N ARG A 273 14.72 -13.68 9.64
CA ARG A 273 16.19 -13.81 9.81
C ARG A 273 16.87 -12.49 10.20
N GLY A 274 16.17 -11.36 10.12
CA GLY A 274 16.61 -10.09 10.71
C GLY A 274 16.53 -10.08 12.24
N GLY A 275 15.87 -11.08 12.82
CA GLY A 275 15.73 -11.29 14.26
C GLY A 275 14.27 -11.20 14.71
N VAL A 276 14.03 -11.66 15.94
CA VAL A 276 12.76 -11.48 16.66
C VAL A 276 12.97 -10.54 17.84
N TYR A 277 12.17 -9.49 17.91
CA TYR A 277 12.28 -8.44 18.92
C TYR A 277 11.09 -8.51 19.87
N ILE A 278 11.40 -8.51 21.16
CA ILE A 278 10.46 -8.71 22.25
C ILE A 278 10.33 -7.36 22.96
N GLY A 279 9.20 -6.69 22.72
CA GLY A 279 8.77 -5.55 23.51
C GLY A 279 7.76 -5.96 24.59
N GLY A 280 6.90 -5.02 24.96
CA GLY A 280 5.87 -5.24 25.97
C GLY A 280 6.37 -5.08 27.40
N GLY A 281 5.44 -4.95 28.33
CA GLY A 281 5.73 -4.62 29.72
C GLY A 281 6.16 -5.81 30.58
N VAL A 282 5.83 -7.05 30.22
CA VAL A 282 6.03 -8.21 31.12
C VAL A 282 7.49 -8.64 31.18
N VAL A 283 8.14 -8.84 30.03
CA VAL A 283 9.52 -9.38 29.96
C VAL A 283 10.56 -8.49 30.67
N PRO A 284 10.52 -7.14 30.58
CA PRO A 284 11.43 -6.29 31.35
C PRO A 284 11.40 -6.54 32.87
N HIS A 285 10.24 -6.90 33.45
CA HIS A 285 10.12 -7.19 34.88
C HIS A 285 10.74 -8.54 35.29
N LEU A 286 11.02 -9.43 34.32
CA LEU A 286 11.75 -10.67 34.57
C LEU A 286 13.26 -10.44 34.66
N GLY A 287 13.77 -9.32 34.15
CA GLY A 287 15.18 -8.96 34.18
C GLY A 287 16.10 -10.07 33.67
N ASP A 288 17.23 -10.27 34.36
CA ASP A 288 18.26 -11.26 34.01
C ASP A 288 17.77 -12.72 34.09
N TYR A 289 16.63 -12.97 34.74
CA TYR A 289 16.05 -14.31 34.74
C TYR A 289 15.61 -14.72 33.33
N PHE A 290 15.07 -13.79 32.53
CA PHE A 290 14.53 -14.13 31.22
C PHE A 290 15.57 -14.78 30.29
N ALA A 291 16.81 -14.31 30.33
CA ALA A 291 17.92 -14.88 29.56
C ALA A 291 18.29 -16.32 29.96
N ARG A 292 17.99 -16.71 31.20
CA ARG A 292 18.23 -18.06 31.77
C ARG A 292 16.98 -18.95 31.76
N SER A 293 15.84 -18.39 31.38
CA SER A 293 14.56 -19.09 31.34
C SER A 293 14.49 -20.10 30.18
N PRO A 294 13.47 -20.97 30.14
CA PRO A 294 13.24 -21.88 29.02
C PRO A 294 12.94 -21.20 27.67
N PHE A 295 12.80 -19.87 27.62
CA PHE A 295 12.45 -19.12 26.41
C PHE A 295 13.29 -19.51 25.20
N ARG A 296 14.62 -19.46 25.31
CA ARG A 296 15.50 -19.71 24.16
C ARG A 296 15.44 -21.15 23.69
N ALA A 297 15.45 -22.10 24.61
CA ALA A 297 15.34 -23.52 24.28
C ALA A 297 14.02 -23.81 23.55
N ARG A 298 12.92 -23.17 23.98
CA ARG A 298 11.60 -23.31 23.35
C ARG A 298 11.45 -22.57 22.03
N PHE A 299 12.16 -21.46 21.86
CA PHE A 299 12.28 -20.79 20.57
C PHE A 299 12.87 -21.73 19.51
N GLU A 300 13.97 -22.39 19.84
CA GLU A 300 14.68 -23.28 18.91
C GLU A 300 14.02 -24.64 18.70
N ALA A 301 13.16 -25.09 19.62
CA ALA A 301 12.51 -26.40 19.60
C ALA A 301 11.48 -26.57 18.46
N LYS A 302 11.96 -26.66 17.21
CA LYS A 302 11.15 -26.84 15.98
C LYS A 302 11.61 -28.02 15.13
N GLY A 303 12.09 -29.08 15.79
CA GLY A 303 12.49 -30.33 15.14
C GLY A 303 13.58 -30.10 14.09
N ARG A 304 13.31 -30.47 12.83
CA ARG A 304 14.29 -30.30 11.72
C ARG A 304 14.68 -28.83 11.43
N PHE A 305 13.93 -27.86 11.97
CA PHE A 305 14.23 -26.43 11.84
C PHE A 305 15.01 -25.86 13.04
N THR A 306 15.48 -26.70 13.96
CA THR A 306 16.27 -26.25 15.13
C THR A 306 17.50 -25.45 14.70
N ASP A 307 18.30 -25.96 13.76
CA ASP A 307 19.50 -25.27 13.26
C ASP A 307 19.19 -23.98 12.49
N TYR A 308 18.00 -23.89 11.88
CA TYR A 308 17.53 -22.67 11.23
C TYR A 308 17.25 -21.58 12.27
N LEU A 309 16.52 -21.93 13.34
CA LEU A 309 16.18 -20.97 14.40
C LEU A 309 17.35 -20.63 15.32
N ALA A 310 18.30 -21.54 15.53
CA ALA A 310 19.52 -21.24 16.27
C ALA A 310 20.30 -20.04 15.70
N GLN A 311 20.19 -19.82 14.38
CA GLN A 311 20.82 -18.68 13.69
C GLN A 311 20.02 -17.37 13.80
N VAL A 312 18.73 -17.43 14.12
CA VAL A 312 17.88 -16.24 14.26
C VAL A 312 18.09 -15.63 15.64
N PRO A 313 18.57 -14.39 15.75
CA PRO A 313 18.75 -13.76 17.05
C PRO A 313 17.40 -13.34 17.63
N THR A 314 17.31 -13.35 18.96
CA THR A 314 16.19 -12.75 19.68
C THR A 314 16.69 -11.61 20.55
N PHE A 315 15.94 -10.52 20.61
CA PHE A 315 16.32 -9.31 21.35
C PHE A 315 15.18 -8.86 22.25
N VAL A 316 15.46 -8.53 23.50
CA VAL A 316 14.54 -7.78 24.36
C VAL A 316 14.79 -6.30 24.14
N ILE A 317 13.75 -5.53 23.83
CA ILE A 317 13.82 -4.08 23.69
C ILE A 317 13.90 -3.49 25.10
N THR A 318 14.97 -2.74 25.38
CA THR A 318 15.23 -2.14 26.70
C THR A 318 15.03 -0.63 26.71
N ASP A 319 14.75 -0.03 25.55
CA ASP A 319 14.37 1.38 25.47
C ASP A 319 13.06 1.62 26.27
N PRO A 320 12.98 2.68 27.08
CA PRO A 320 11.78 2.98 27.87
C PRO A 320 10.63 3.54 27.04
N TYR A 321 10.89 4.09 25.85
CA TYR A 321 9.89 4.73 24.99
C TYR A 321 10.04 4.32 23.51
N PRO A 322 10.07 3.01 23.20
CA PRO A 322 10.36 2.53 21.84
C PRO A 322 9.27 2.94 20.86
N ALA A 323 8.02 3.09 21.33
CA ALA A 323 6.91 3.58 20.53
C ALA A 323 7.19 4.96 19.93
N PHE A 324 7.87 5.87 20.65
CA PHE A 324 8.21 7.21 20.13
C PHE A 324 9.18 7.15 18.95
N LEU A 325 10.17 6.25 18.97
CA LEU A 325 11.04 6.00 17.80
C LEU A 325 10.21 5.57 16.58
N GLY A 326 9.24 4.70 16.82
CA GLY A 326 8.29 4.17 15.84
C GLY A 326 7.37 5.21 15.24
N VAL A 327 6.63 5.95 16.07
CA VAL A 327 5.72 6.99 15.58
C VAL A 327 6.48 8.16 14.96
N SER A 328 7.68 8.50 15.46
CA SER A 328 8.56 9.47 14.79
C SER A 328 8.99 8.94 13.42
N ALA A 329 9.25 7.64 13.29
CA ALA A 329 9.56 7.01 12.01
C ALA A 329 8.43 7.11 11.01
N ILE A 330 7.24 6.70 11.42
CA ILE A 330 6.04 6.72 10.62
C ILE A 330 5.69 8.15 10.25
N LEU A 331 5.74 9.09 11.19
CA LEU A 331 5.47 10.49 10.90
C LEU A 331 6.51 11.08 9.97
N ALA A 332 7.80 10.81 10.18
CA ALA A 332 8.82 11.33 9.31
C ALA A 332 8.74 10.72 7.91
N ASP A 333 8.41 9.43 7.79
CA ASP A 333 8.09 8.81 6.51
C ASP A 333 6.85 9.46 5.92
N HIS A 334 5.72 9.56 6.62
CA HIS A 334 4.54 10.31 6.20
C HIS A 334 4.75 11.82 6.12
N LEU A 335 5.91 12.39 6.37
CA LEU A 335 6.22 13.79 5.99
C LEU A 335 7.18 13.82 4.80
N ARG A 336 7.87 12.70 4.53
CA ARG A 336 8.72 12.44 3.36
C ARG A 336 7.94 11.86 2.17
N SER A 337 7.26 10.72 2.37
CA SER A 337 6.15 10.18 1.57
C SER A 337 4.89 11.03 1.72
N GLY A 338 4.84 11.79 2.80
CA GLY A 338 3.94 12.89 3.19
C GLY A 338 3.67 14.03 2.28
N THR A 339 4.00 13.84 1.03
CA THR A 339 3.21 14.45 -0.02
C THR A 339 2.68 13.34 -0.93
N PRO A 340 1.66 12.59 -0.47
CA PRO A 340 0.76 11.85 -1.36
C PRO A 340 -0.19 12.80 -2.11
N GLY A 341 -0.11 14.11 -1.85
CA GLY A 341 -0.49 15.21 -2.74
C GLY A 341 -0.05 16.54 -2.08
N GLY A 342 0.98 17.24 -2.60
CA GLY A 342 1.37 18.58 -2.10
C GLY A 342 2.86 19.05 -2.17
N ALA A 343 3.85 18.24 -2.59
CA ALA A 343 5.29 18.51 -2.37
C ALA A 343 5.87 19.82 -2.96
N LEU A 344 5.31 20.29 -4.05
CA LEU A 344 5.83 21.40 -4.82
C LEU A 344 4.79 22.50 -4.88
N VAL A 345 3.50 22.20 -5.05
CA VAL A 345 2.45 23.24 -5.05
C VAL A 345 2.33 23.88 -3.66
N GLU A 346 2.36 23.08 -2.60
CA GLU A 346 2.28 23.58 -1.21
C GLU A 346 3.56 24.32 -0.80
N ARG A 347 4.73 23.81 -1.23
CA ARG A 347 6.02 24.51 -1.05
C ARG A 347 6.06 25.84 -1.79
N VAL A 348 5.44 25.91 -2.97
CA VAL A 348 5.27 27.15 -3.74
C VAL A 348 4.33 28.12 -3.01
N GLN A 349 3.23 27.63 -2.42
CA GLN A 349 2.31 28.42 -1.58
C GLN A 349 3.01 28.95 -0.32
N HIS A 350 3.76 28.11 0.39
CA HIS A 350 4.47 28.49 1.62
C HIS A 350 5.62 29.48 1.35
N MET A 351 6.32 29.34 0.21
CA MET A 351 7.38 30.26 -0.19
C MET A 351 6.86 31.55 -0.84
N HIS A 352 5.58 31.61 -1.25
CA HIS A 352 5.00 32.71 -2.03
C HIS A 352 5.31 34.09 -1.44
N GLY A 353 5.12 34.25 -0.13
CA GLY A 353 5.40 35.50 0.60
C GLY A 353 6.88 35.93 0.58
N ARG A 354 7.82 35.00 0.35
CA ARG A 354 9.28 35.22 0.37
C ARG A 354 9.91 35.35 -1.03
N LEU A 355 9.14 35.07 -2.09
CA LEU A 355 9.59 35.17 -3.48
C LEU A 355 9.61 36.63 -3.95
N SER A 356 10.49 36.94 -4.92
CA SER A 356 10.50 38.24 -5.58
C SER A 356 9.21 38.47 -6.39
N PRO A 357 8.84 39.73 -6.71
CA PRO A 357 7.62 40.01 -7.49
C PRO A 357 7.57 39.30 -8.85
N ALA A 358 8.72 39.03 -9.46
CA ALA A 358 8.82 38.28 -10.71
C ALA A 358 8.64 36.76 -10.49
N GLU A 359 9.23 36.20 -9.42
CA GLU A 359 9.06 34.78 -9.08
C GLU A 359 7.65 34.44 -8.56
N ARG A 360 6.99 35.38 -7.87
CA ARG A 360 5.58 35.21 -7.45
C ARG A 360 4.65 34.99 -8.63
N ARG A 361 4.85 35.70 -9.75
CA ARG A 361 4.05 35.48 -10.97
C ARG A 361 4.24 34.09 -11.57
N VAL A 362 5.43 33.49 -11.40
CA VAL A 362 5.67 32.09 -11.78
C VAL A 362 5.03 31.14 -10.76
N ALA A 363 5.09 31.47 -9.47
CA ALA A 363 4.41 30.74 -8.40
C ALA A 363 2.88 30.68 -8.61
N ASP A 364 2.27 31.81 -8.95
CA ASP A 364 0.83 31.92 -9.24
C ASP A 364 0.44 31.01 -10.42
N LEU A 365 1.30 30.93 -11.44
CA LEU A 365 1.08 30.05 -12.59
C LEU A 365 1.16 28.56 -12.19
N VAL A 366 2.09 28.20 -11.29
CA VAL A 366 2.22 26.84 -10.75
C VAL A 366 1.03 26.47 -9.88
N ILE A 367 0.55 27.38 -9.03
CA ILE A 367 -0.57 27.14 -8.11
C ILE A 367 -1.88 27.02 -8.89
N ASN A 368 -2.14 27.95 -9.81
CA ASN A 368 -3.44 28.02 -10.49
C ASN A 368 -3.51 27.05 -11.69
N HIS A 369 -2.38 26.66 -12.28
CA HIS A 369 -2.34 25.85 -13.50
C HIS A 369 -1.25 24.75 -13.54
N PRO A 370 -1.11 23.91 -12.48
CA PRO A 370 0.01 22.98 -12.33
C PRO A 370 0.12 21.94 -13.45
N ARG A 371 -1.03 21.40 -13.92
CA ARG A 371 -1.08 20.38 -14.99
C ARG A 371 -0.60 20.92 -16.34
N THR A 372 -0.95 22.16 -16.68
CA THR A 372 -0.56 22.75 -17.97
C THR A 372 0.93 23.08 -18.03
N LEU A 373 1.52 23.48 -16.90
CA LEU A 373 2.91 23.92 -16.82
C LEU A 373 3.91 22.78 -17.09
N ILE A 374 3.53 21.52 -16.82
CA ILE A 374 4.35 20.33 -17.08
C ILE A 374 4.67 20.20 -18.58
N GLY A 375 3.73 20.54 -19.46
CA GLY A 375 3.90 20.48 -20.92
C GLY A 375 4.63 21.68 -21.52
N ASP A 376 4.62 22.84 -20.88
CA ASP A 376 5.01 24.11 -21.52
C ASP A 376 6.54 24.32 -21.61
N PRO A 377 7.13 24.64 -22.76
CA PRO A 377 8.55 25.00 -22.83
C PRO A 377 8.85 26.26 -21.98
N VAL A 378 10.10 26.42 -21.54
CA VAL A 378 10.50 27.54 -20.64
C VAL A 378 10.11 28.93 -21.17
N GLY A 379 10.17 29.14 -22.48
CA GLY A 379 9.75 30.37 -23.14
C GLY A 379 8.26 30.67 -22.98
N GLU A 380 7.43 29.62 -23.01
CA GLU A 380 5.98 29.75 -22.88
C GLU A 380 5.58 30.00 -21.42
N ILE A 381 6.23 29.33 -20.46
CA ILE A 381 6.06 29.61 -19.02
C ILE A 381 6.45 31.06 -18.72
N ALA A 382 7.57 31.53 -19.27
CA ALA A 382 8.06 32.90 -19.09
C ALA A 382 7.08 33.93 -19.66
N ARG A 383 6.53 33.67 -20.85
CA ARG A 383 5.52 34.51 -21.50
C ARG A 383 4.22 34.58 -20.68
N ARG A 384 3.70 33.43 -20.24
CA ARG A 384 2.46 33.33 -19.43
C ARG A 384 2.59 34.00 -18.07
N ALA A 385 3.76 33.92 -17.43
CA ALA A 385 4.04 34.62 -16.16
C ALA A 385 4.49 36.08 -16.36
N ASN A 386 4.63 36.56 -17.61
CA ASN A 386 5.15 37.88 -17.97
C ASN A 386 6.53 38.19 -17.35
N VAL A 387 7.45 37.24 -17.48
CA VAL A 387 8.84 37.30 -16.97
C VAL A 387 9.84 36.85 -18.03
N SER A 388 11.14 37.00 -17.74
CA SER A 388 12.21 36.45 -18.59
C SER A 388 12.45 34.96 -18.30
N GLN A 389 12.94 34.20 -19.29
CA GLN A 389 13.27 32.78 -19.11
C GLN A 389 14.24 32.52 -17.93
N PRO A 390 15.29 33.35 -17.68
CA PRO A 390 16.14 33.19 -16.51
C PRO A 390 15.39 33.31 -15.17
N THR A 391 14.27 34.05 -15.12
CA THR A 391 13.43 34.19 -13.93
C THR A 391 12.72 32.88 -13.60
N VAL A 392 12.23 32.15 -14.61
CA VAL A 392 11.62 30.83 -14.44
C VAL A 392 12.65 29.83 -13.88
N ILE A 393 13.88 29.84 -14.42
CA ILE A 393 14.96 28.98 -13.91
C ILE A 393 15.36 29.35 -12.49
N ARG A 394 15.41 30.65 -12.16
CA ARG A 394 15.69 31.15 -10.81
C ARG A 394 14.62 30.70 -9.81
N PHE A 395 13.35 30.85 -10.16
CA PHE A 395 12.22 30.35 -9.37
C PHE A 395 12.35 28.85 -9.07
N CYS A 396 12.63 28.01 -10.08
CA CYS A 396 12.84 26.57 -9.86
C CYS A 396 13.99 26.30 -8.87
N ARG A 397 15.10 27.05 -8.97
CA ARG A 397 16.23 26.93 -8.03
C ARG A 397 15.90 27.41 -6.63
N SER A 398 15.11 28.49 -6.49
CA SER A 398 14.61 29.01 -5.21
C SER A 398 13.76 27.97 -4.45
N LEU A 399 13.22 26.97 -5.14
CA LEU A 399 12.46 25.85 -4.58
C LEU A 399 13.30 24.58 -4.34
N GLY A 400 14.62 24.63 -4.59
CA GLY A 400 15.53 23.50 -4.42
C GLY A 400 15.56 22.53 -5.61
N CYS A 401 15.10 22.94 -6.79
CA CYS A 401 15.23 22.16 -8.02
C CYS A 401 16.50 22.55 -8.80
N GLN A 402 17.12 21.59 -9.48
CA GLN A 402 18.34 21.86 -10.26
C GLN A 402 18.08 22.68 -11.54
N GLY A 403 16.81 22.75 -11.97
CA GLY A 403 16.34 23.53 -13.11
C GLY A 403 14.87 23.24 -13.41
N LEU A 404 14.36 23.73 -14.54
CA LEU A 404 12.96 23.55 -14.92
C LEU A 404 12.58 22.07 -15.15
N THR A 405 13.47 21.27 -15.72
CA THR A 405 13.21 19.84 -15.98
C THR A 405 13.00 19.06 -14.67
N ASP A 406 13.88 19.28 -13.69
CA ASP A 406 13.77 18.68 -12.35
C ASP A 406 12.52 19.17 -11.60
N PHE A 407 12.20 20.46 -11.74
CA PHE A 407 10.96 21.04 -11.21
C PHE A 407 9.70 20.38 -11.81
N LYS A 408 9.64 20.21 -13.13
CA LYS A 408 8.51 19.59 -13.81
C LYS A 408 8.34 18.12 -13.47
N LEU A 409 9.44 17.38 -13.34
CA LEU A 409 9.41 15.98 -12.93
C LEU A 409 8.82 15.85 -11.52
N LYS A 410 9.30 16.67 -10.57
CA LYS A 410 8.76 16.70 -9.20
C LYS A 410 7.28 17.10 -9.16
N LEU A 411 6.87 18.09 -9.95
CA LEU A 411 5.46 18.52 -10.06
C LEU A 411 4.58 17.42 -10.68
N ALA A 412 5.09 16.71 -11.68
CA ALA A 412 4.38 15.62 -12.34
C ALA A 412 4.21 14.41 -11.42
N SER A 413 5.24 14.05 -10.66
CA SER A 413 5.18 12.97 -9.66
C SER A 413 4.15 13.26 -8.55
N GLU A 414 3.94 14.53 -8.21
CA GLU A 414 3.00 14.95 -7.16
C GLU A 414 1.53 14.93 -7.61
N LEU A 415 1.25 15.21 -8.88
CA LEU A 415 -0.14 15.26 -9.39
C LEU A 415 -0.76 13.87 -9.63
N ILE A 416 0.01 12.79 -9.49
CA ILE A 416 -0.36 11.43 -9.91
C ILE A 416 -0.72 10.50 -8.72
N GLY A 417 -0.37 10.83 -7.48
CA GLY A 417 -0.73 10.01 -6.31
C GLY A 417 0.00 8.67 -6.23
N SER A 418 0.04 8.09 -5.03
CA SER A 418 0.85 6.93 -4.64
C SER A 418 0.45 5.60 -5.32
N LEU A 419 1.10 5.30 -6.43
CA LEU A 419 1.41 3.95 -6.94
C LEU A 419 2.85 3.97 -7.47
N PRO A 420 3.66 2.90 -7.35
CA PRO A 420 4.98 2.87 -7.92
C PRO A 420 4.85 2.78 -9.44
N VAL A 421 4.77 3.93 -10.12
CA VAL A 421 4.86 3.98 -11.59
C VAL A 421 5.99 4.91 -12.00
N GLY A 422 7.21 4.42 -11.81
CA GLY A 422 8.34 4.88 -12.60
C GLY A 422 8.65 3.80 -13.62
N GLN A 423 8.26 4.00 -14.88
CA GLN A 423 8.72 3.10 -15.94
C GLN A 423 10.25 3.07 -15.93
N SER A 424 10.83 1.91 -15.65
CA SER A 424 12.26 1.74 -15.55
C SER A 424 12.85 1.51 -16.94
N ARG A 425 13.84 2.33 -17.33
CA ARG A 425 14.50 2.22 -18.63
C ARG A 425 15.35 0.95 -18.68
N VAL A 426 15.07 0.08 -19.65
CA VAL A 426 15.98 -1.01 -20.04
C VAL A 426 17.22 -0.39 -20.67
N ARG A 427 18.39 -0.67 -20.12
CA ARG A 427 19.68 -0.17 -20.62
C ARG A 427 20.43 -1.29 -21.33
N LEU A 428 21.23 -0.92 -22.33
CA LEU A 428 22.25 -1.79 -22.88
C LEU A 428 23.23 -2.17 -21.75
N GLY A 429 23.33 -3.47 -21.44
CA GLY A 429 24.16 -4.00 -20.36
C GLY A 429 23.40 -4.44 -19.10
N ASP A 430 22.08 -4.29 -19.04
CA ASP A 430 21.27 -4.84 -17.94
C ASP A 430 21.36 -6.38 -17.92
N ALA A 431 21.44 -6.97 -16.72
CA ALA A 431 21.32 -8.42 -16.56
C ALA A 431 19.90 -8.89 -16.93
N ALA A 432 19.76 -10.18 -17.30
CA ALA A 432 18.47 -10.75 -17.70
C ALA A 432 17.38 -10.64 -16.62
N SER A 433 17.76 -10.77 -15.35
CA SER A 433 16.87 -10.54 -14.20
C SER A 433 16.35 -9.10 -14.16
N ASP A 434 17.20 -8.14 -14.53
CA ASP A 434 16.96 -6.73 -14.34
C ASP A 434 16.09 -6.18 -15.48
N PHE A 435 16.45 -6.45 -16.74
CA PHE A 435 15.59 -6.02 -17.84
C PHE A 435 14.27 -6.81 -17.89
N GLY A 436 14.27 -8.09 -17.48
CA GLY A 436 13.05 -8.89 -17.37
C GLY A 436 12.06 -8.27 -16.40
N SER A 437 12.51 -7.95 -15.18
CA SER A 437 11.67 -7.27 -14.17
C SER A 437 11.19 -5.91 -14.67
N LYS A 438 12.07 -5.09 -15.28
CA LYS A 438 11.69 -3.78 -15.83
C LYS A 438 10.61 -3.87 -16.92
N VAL A 439 10.69 -4.84 -17.83
CA VAL A 439 9.67 -5.04 -18.87
C VAL A 439 8.33 -5.44 -18.25
N LEU A 440 8.34 -6.35 -17.27
CA LEU A 440 7.15 -6.77 -16.55
C LEU A 440 6.51 -5.61 -15.78
N ASP A 441 7.29 -4.89 -14.97
CA ASP A 441 6.80 -3.78 -14.15
C ASP A 441 6.23 -2.64 -15.00
N ASN A 442 6.88 -2.30 -16.12
CA ASN A 442 6.39 -1.29 -17.05
C ASN A 442 5.07 -1.70 -17.70
N THR A 443 4.93 -2.98 -18.05
CA THR A 443 3.71 -3.53 -18.65
C THR A 443 2.58 -3.57 -17.61
N MET A 444 2.85 -4.08 -16.40
CA MET A 444 1.90 -4.11 -15.29
C MET A 444 1.39 -2.71 -14.93
N SER A 445 2.31 -1.74 -14.85
CA SER A 445 1.96 -0.35 -14.58
C SER A 445 1.03 0.23 -15.64
N ALA A 446 1.31 -0.05 -16.92
CA ALA A 446 0.46 0.40 -18.02
C ALA A 446 -0.93 -0.26 -18.01
N ILE A 447 -1.01 -1.55 -17.65
CA ILE A 447 -2.28 -2.28 -17.49
C ILE A 447 -3.09 -1.70 -16.33
N LEU A 448 -2.46 -1.44 -15.18
CA LEU A 448 -3.12 -0.83 -14.02
C LEU A 448 -3.63 0.57 -14.36
N GLN A 449 -2.84 1.40 -15.04
CA GLN A 449 -3.27 2.71 -15.50
C GLN A 449 -4.47 2.63 -16.47
N MET A 450 -4.43 1.70 -17.43
CA MET A 450 -5.55 1.45 -18.33
C MET A 450 -6.82 1.04 -17.58
N ARG A 451 -6.70 0.19 -16.54
CA ARG A 451 -7.82 -0.22 -15.69
C ARG A 451 -8.44 0.97 -14.94
N GLU A 452 -7.61 1.84 -14.37
CA GLU A 452 -8.07 3.01 -13.60
C GLU A 452 -8.75 4.08 -14.46
N HIS A 453 -8.32 4.22 -15.72
CA HIS A 453 -8.80 5.27 -16.62
C HIS A 453 -9.76 4.74 -17.70
N LEU A 454 -10.23 3.50 -17.57
CA LEU A 454 -11.13 2.90 -18.54
C LEU A 454 -12.47 3.65 -18.56
N ASN A 455 -12.83 4.19 -19.72
CA ASN A 455 -14.12 4.84 -19.90
C ASN A 455 -15.19 3.78 -20.21
N PHE A 456 -15.95 3.41 -19.18
CA PHE A 456 -17.00 2.39 -19.29
C PHE A 456 -18.15 2.79 -20.23
N ASP A 457 -18.50 4.09 -20.32
CA ASP A 457 -19.55 4.56 -21.23
C ASP A 457 -19.12 4.38 -22.70
N ALA A 458 -17.86 4.73 -23.02
CA ALA A 458 -17.30 4.53 -24.35
C ALA A 458 -17.18 3.03 -24.67
N LEU A 459 -16.81 2.22 -23.68
CA LEU A 459 -16.73 0.78 -23.82
C LEU A 459 -18.10 0.16 -24.12
N GLU A 460 -19.15 0.52 -23.39
CA GLU A 460 -20.51 0.04 -23.65
C GLU A 460 -21.01 0.46 -25.04
N GLN A 461 -20.79 1.71 -25.44
CA GLN A 461 -21.11 2.19 -26.79
C GLN A 461 -20.37 1.42 -27.89
N ALA A 462 -19.10 1.07 -27.66
CA ALA A 462 -18.32 0.27 -28.59
C ALA A 462 -18.89 -1.16 -28.71
N ILE A 463 -19.18 -1.80 -27.58
CA ILE A 463 -19.76 -3.15 -27.52
C ILE A 463 -21.11 -3.18 -28.23
N ASP A 464 -22.00 -2.21 -27.97
CA ASP A 464 -23.32 -2.16 -28.59
C ASP A 464 -23.26 -1.98 -30.10
N ARG A 465 -22.33 -1.13 -30.59
CA ARG A 465 -22.11 -0.96 -32.03
C ARG A 465 -21.57 -2.22 -32.68
N LEU A 466 -20.59 -2.88 -32.06
CA LEU A 466 -20.03 -4.14 -32.56
C LEU A 466 -21.07 -5.25 -32.55
N HIS A 467 -21.88 -5.35 -31.50
CA HIS A 467 -22.94 -6.35 -31.37
C HIS A 467 -24.01 -6.22 -32.47
N ARG A 468 -24.40 -4.99 -32.82
CA ARG A 468 -25.42 -4.67 -33.83
C ARG A 468 -24.87 -4.52 -35.25
N ALA A 469 -23.57 -4.71 -35.45
CA ALA A 469 -22.93 -4.47 -36.73
C ALA A 469 -23.37 -5.50 -37.79
N HIS A 470 -23.63 -5.03 -39.01
CA HIS A 470 -23.83 -5.92 -40.17
C HIS A 470 -22.52 -6.56 -40.63
N ARG A 471 -21.42 -5.82 -40.48
CA ARG A 471 -20.05 -6.21 -40.83
C ARG A 471 -19.09 -5.44 -39.92
N ILE A 472 -18.01 -6.10 -39.50
CA ILE A 472 -16.93 -5.48 -38.74
C ILE A 472 -15.62 -5.58 -39.51
N GLU A 473 -14.95 -4.47 -39.73
CA GLU A 473 -13.60 -4.46 -40.30
C GLU A 473 -12.58 -3.98 -39.28
N PHE A 474 -11.41 -4.62 -39.26
CA PHE A 474 -10.30 -4.23 -38.40
C PHE A 474 -9.16 -3.66 -39.24
N TYR A 475 -8.80 -2.41 -39.03
CA TYR A 475 -7.71 -1.73 -39.74
C TYR A 475 -6.53 -1.49 -38.79
N GLY A 476 -5.34 -1.86 -39.23
CA GLY A 476 -4.11 -1.58 -38.49
C GLY A 476 -2.89 -1.69 -39.40
N LEU A 477 -1.89 -0.84 -39.17
CA LEU A 477 -0.61 -0.86 -39.92
C LEU A 477 0.52 -1.36 -39.03
N GLY A 478 1.46 -2.12 -39.61
CA GLY A 478 2.62 -2.68 -38.89
C GLY A 478 2.20 -3.49 -37.65
N ASN A 479 2.75 -3.15 -36.48
CA ASN A 479 2.42 -3.82 -35.21
C ASN A 479 0.93 -3.75 -34.84
N SER A 480 0.21 -2.71 -35.26
CA SER A 480 -1.23 -2.59 -35.02
C SER A 480 -2.04 -3.53 -35.93
N GLY A 481 -1.47 -3.97 -37.06
CA GLY A 481 -2.06 -4.99 -37.92
C GLY A 481 -2.17 -6.35 -37.25
N ILE A 482 -1.22 -6.70 -36.36
CA ILE A 482 -1.27 -7.94 -35.57
C ILE A 482 -2.46 -7.93 -34.61
N VAL A 483 -2.72 -6.78 -33.98
CA VAL A 483 -3.91 -6.60 -33.11
C VAL A 483 -5.19 -6.70 -33.93
N ALA A 484 -5.24 -6.08 -35.11
CA ALA A 484 -6.38 -6.18 -36.00
C ALA A 484 -6.66 -7.64 -36.45
N GLN A 485 -5.61 -8.41 -36.72
CA GLN A 485 -5.72 -9.81 -37.10
C GLN A 485 -6.20 -10.70 -35.94
N ASP A 486 -5.69 -10.48 -34.73
CA ASP A 486 -6.17 -11.13 -33.51
C ASP A 486 -7.64 -10.80 -33.24
N ALA A 487 -8.05 -9.55 -33.44
CA ALA A 487 -9.43 -9.14 -33.33
C ALA A 487 -10.34 -9.84 -34.36
N HIS A 488 -9.93 -9.92 -35.63
CA HIS A 488 -10.66 -10.72 -36.62
C HIS A 488 -10.79 -12.18 -36.17
N TYR A 489 -9.70 -12.80 -35.70
CA TYR A 489 -9.71 -14.18 -35.19
C TYR A 489 -10.70 -14.38 -34.03
N LYS A 490 -10.90 -13.38 -33.18
CA LYS A 490 -11.89 -13.47 -32.08
C LYS A 490 -13.32 -13.21 -32.57
N PHE A 491 -13.51 -12.16 -33.37
CA PHE A 491 -14.85 -11.67 -33.69
C PHE A 491 -15.59 -12.45 -34.79
N PHE A 492 -14.90 -13.18 -35.67
CA PHE A 492 -15.59 -13.98 -36.71
C PHE A 492 -16.52 -15.04 -36.09
N ARG A 493 -16.23 -15.48 -34.87
CA ARG A 493 -17.00 -16.50 -34.15
C ARG A 493 -18.36 -16.02 -33.64
N PHE A 494 -18.59 -14.71 -33.60
CA PHE A 494 -19.87 -14.15 -33.21
C PHE A 494 -20.95 -14.22 -34.31
N GLY A 495 -20.64 -14.85 -35.46
CA GLY A 495 -21.52 -14.91 -36.62
C GLY A 495 -21.68 -13.56 -37.34
N ILE A 496 -20.81 -12.59 -37.04
CA ILE A 496 -20.76 -11.30 -37.70
C ILE A 496 -19.67 -11.38 -38.77
N PRO A 497 -19.97 -11.05 -40.05
CA PRO A 497 -18.95 -10.96 -41.09
C PRO A 497 -17.80 -10.05 -40.64
N THR A 498 -16.61 -10.61 -40.45
CA THR A 498 -15.43 -9.85 -40.01
C THR A 498 -14.24 -10.08 -40.91
N ILE A 499 -13.39 -9.06 -41.04
CA ILE A 499 -12.12 -9.13 -41.78
C ILE A 499 -11.12 -8.13 -41.22
N ALA A 500 -9.83 -8.46 -41.30
CA ALA A 500 -8.74 -7.54 -40.98
C ALA A 500 -7.95 -7.17 -42.24
N TYR A 501 -7.75 -5.88 -42.47
CA TYR A 501 -6.91 -5.37 -43.55
C TYR A 501 -5.68 -4.68 -42.97
N HIS A 502 -4.50 -5.08 -43.46
CA HIS A 502 -3.21 -4.52 -43.06
C HIS A 502 -2.53 -3.71 -44.17
N ASP A 503 -3.04 -3.83 -45.41
CA ASP A 503 -2.58 -3.08 -46.56
C ASP A 503 -3.42 -1.81 -46.74
N PRO A 504 -2.82 -0.62 -46.80
CA PRO A 504 -3.57 0.64 -46.89
C PRO A 504 -4.43 0.77 -48.16
N TYR A 505 -3.97 0.21 -49.29
CA TYR A 505 -4.73 0.24 -50.53
C TYR A 505 -6.00 -0.60 -50.42
N LEU A 506 -5.90 -1.80 -49.81
CA LEU A 506 -7.07 -2.62 -49.51
C LEU A 506 -8.00 -1.98 -48.47
N GLN A 507 -7.46 -1.31 -47.45
CA GLN A 507 -8.27 -0.55 -46.49
C GLN A 507 -9.09 0.53 -47.20
N ALA A 508 -8.49 1.29 -48.14
CA ALA A 508 -9.20 2.32 -48.90
C ALA A 508 -10.26 1.74 -49.83
N ALA A 509 -9.93 0.66 -50.55
CA ALA A 509 -10.87 -0.02 -51.44
C ALA A 509 -12.08 -0.60 -50.65
N SER A 510 -11.83 -1.18 -49.47
CA SER A 510 -12.89 -1.72 -48.61
C SER A 510 -13.74 -0.61 -47.99
N ALA A 511 -13.11 0.49 -47.53
CA ALA A 511 -13.81 1.63 -46.94
C ALA A 511 -14.84 2.24 -47.90
N ALA A 512 -14.58 2.24 -49.21
CA ALA A 512 -15.51 2.71 -50.23
C ALA A 512 -16.76 1.83 -50.42
N LEU A 513 -16.74 0.58 -49.92
CA LEU A 513 -17.84 -0.38 -50.02
C LEU A 513 -18.67 -0.48 -48.73
N LEU A 514 -18.29 0.26 -47.68
CA LEU A 514 -19.01 0.27 -46.42
C LEU A 514 -20.33 0.99 -46.54
N ARG A 515 -21.26 0.66 -45.64
CA ARG A 515 -22.58 1.26 -45.56
C ARG A 515 -23.01 1.48 -44.11
N GLN A 516 -24.16 2.13 -43.95
CA GLN A 516 -24.78 2.30 -42.65
C GLN A 516 -25.00 0.95 -41.93
N GLY A 517 -24.61 0.90 -40.66
CA GLY A 517 -24.65 -0.31 -39.83
C GLY A 517 -23.38 -1.15 -39.88
N ASP A 518 -22.41 -0.84 -40.75
CA ASP A 518 -21.08 -1.42 -40.68
C ASP A 518 -20.20 -0.67 -39.65
N VAL A 519 -19.23 -1.38 -39.08
CA VAL A 519 -18.32 -0.84 -38.06
C VAL A 519 -16.87 -1.11 -38.46
N VAL A 520 -16.02 -0.09 -38.37
CA VAL A 520 -14.57 -0.23 -38.55
C VAL A 520 -13.87 0.04 -37.23
N VAL A 521 -13.08 -0.92 -36.76
CA VAL A 521 -12.20 -0.77 -35.61
C VAL A 521 -10.80 -0.43 -36.12
N MET A 522 -10.36 0.81 -35.88
CA MET A 522 -9.04 1.30 -36.28
C MET A 522 -8.08 1.25 -35.11
N VAL A 523 -7.00 0.47 -35.25
CA VAL A 523 -5.96 0.32 -34.22
C VAL A 523 -4.74 1.15 -34.60
N SER A 524 -4.42 2.14 -33.77
CA SER A 524 -3.22 2.96 -33.96
C SER A 524 -2.81 3.66 -32.68
N ASN A 525 -1.65 3.30 -32.13
CA ASN A 525 -1.14 3.98 -30.94
C ASN A 525 -0.93 5.48 -31.19
N SER A 526 -0.25 5.84 -32.30
CA SER A 526 0.09 7.24 -32.58
C SER A 526 -1.13 8.09 -32.94
N GLY A 527 -2.17 7.48 -33.55
CA GLY A 527 -3.40 8.14 -33.99
C GLY A 527 -3.19 9.32 -34.96
N LYS A 528 -2.02 9.38 -35.62
CA LYS A 528 -1.53 10.55 -36.38
C LYS A 528 -1.23 10.28 -37.85
N SER A 529 -1.31 9.03 -38.31
CA SER A 529 -1.04 8.70 -39.71
C SER A 529 -2.05 9.42 -40.61
N GLU A 530 -1.59 10.29 -41.52
CA GLU A 530 -2.48 11.02 -42.43
C GLU A 530 -3.35 10.06 -43.26
N GLU A 531 -2.77 8.95 -43.70
CA GLU A 531 -3.46 7.93 -44.47
C GLU A 531 -4.62 7.31 -43.67
N LEU A 532 -4.35 6.95 -42.41
CA LEU A 532 -5.38 6.41 -41.51
C LEU A 532 -6.48 7.43 -41.20
N LEU A 533 -6.13 8.72 -41.09
CA LEU A 533 -7.10 9.79 -40.85
C LEU A 533 -8.00 10.03 -42.07
N ARG A 534 -7.44 9.97 -43.29
CA ARG A 534 -8.24 10.03 -44.53
C ARG A 534 -9.17 8.83 -44.64
N LEU A 535 -8.69 7.64 -44.27
CA LEU A 535 -9.53 6.43 -44.20
C LEU A 535 -10.67 6.59 -43.20
N ALA A 536 -10.39 7.12 -42.00
CA ALA A 536 -11.44 7.39 -41.00
C ALA A 536 -12.52 8.32 -41.56
N ASP A 537 -12.12 9.36 -42.29
CA ASP A 537 -13.08 10.24 -42.97
C ASP A 537 -13.90 9.48 -44.02
N GLN A 538 -13.27 8.66 -44.87
CA GLN A 538 -13.99 7.87 -45.89
C GLN A 538 -15.02 6.93 -45.28
N VAL A 539 -14.66 6.21 -44.21
CA VAL A 539 -15.58 5.31 -43.48
C VAL A 539 -16.80 6.07 -42.96
N LEU A 540 -16.58 7.24 -42.36
CA LEU A 540 -17.66 8.06 -41.82
C LEU A 540 -18.54 8.65 -42.94
N HIS A 541 -17.96 9.06 -44.07
CA HIS A 541 -18.72 9.55 -45.23
C HIS A 541 -19.58 8.45 -45.88
N ALA A 542 -19.15 7.19 -45.80
CA ALA A 542 -19.93 6.03 -46.23
C ALA A 542 -21.10 5.68 -45.26
N GLY A 543 -21.18 6.37 -44.11
CA GLY A 543 -22.22 6.16 -43.10
C GLY A 543 -21.93 5.04 -42.10
N ALA A 544 -20.74 4.42 -42.17
CA ALA A 544 -20.28 3.42 -41.21
C ALA A 544 -19.71 4.08 -39.95
N SER A 545 -19.68 3.33 -38.84
CA SER A 545 -19.12 3.81 -37.57
C SER A 545 -17.62 3.51 -37.47
N VAL A 546 -16.86 4.43 -36.86
CA VAL A 546 -15.44 4.22 -36.54
C VAL A 546 -15.26 4.07 -35.03
N ILE A 547 -14.68 2.95 -34.60
CA ILE A 547 -14.19 2.75 -33.23
C ILE A 547 -12.66 2.85 -33.28
N ALA A 548 -12.07 3.78 -32.53
CA ALA A 548 -10.62 3.95 -32.49
C ALA A 548 -10.02 3.34 -31.22
N LEU A 549 -9.02 2.46 -31.38
CA LEU A 549 -8.12 2.03 -30.31
C LEU A 549 -6.83 2.86 -30.43
N THR A 550 -6.68 3.88 -29.58
CA THR A 550 -5.61 4.88 -29.74
C THR A 550 -5.33 5.65 -28.46
N THR A 551 -4.29 6.49 -28.45
CA THR A 551 -4.00 7.42 -27.34
C THR A 551 -5.01 8.58 -27.30
N ARG A 552 -5.35 9.07 -26.10
CA ARG A 552 -6.24 10.21 -25.87
C ARG A 552 -5.84 11.44 -26.65
N GLY A 553 -6.84 12.14 -27.18
CA GLY A 553 -6.66 13.44 -27.83
C GLY A 553 -5.92 13.40 -29.17
N THR A 554 -5.59 12.21 -29.69
CA THR A 554 -5.05 12.05 -31.05
C THR A 554 -6.06 12.49 -32.10
N PRO A 555 -5.60 12.91 -33.31
CA PRO A 555 -6.51 13.21 -34.41
C PRO A 555 -7.49 12.08 -34.72
N LEU A 556 -7.07 10.82 -34.62
CA LEU A 556 -7.94 9.66 -34.81
C LEU A 556 -9.03 9.57 -33.74
N ALA A 557 -8.68 9.73 -32.45
CA ALA A 557 -9.65 9.72 -31.36
C ALA A 557 -10.75 10.77 -31.55
N LYS A 558 -10.39 11.96 -32.06
CA LYS A 558 -11.34 13.06 -32.30
C LYS A 558 -12.29 12.81 -33.48
N LYS A 559 -11.86 12.03 -34.48
CA LYS A 559 -12.67 11.70 -35.65
C LYS A 559 -13.60 10.52 -35.40
N ALA A 560 -13.20 9.59 -34.54
CA ALA A 560 -13.93 8.35 -34.31
C ALA A 560 -15.34 8.58 -33.77
N SER A 561 -16.27 7.69 -34.12
CA SER A 561 -17.60 7.63 -33.52
C SER A 561 -17.52 7.25 -32.04
N VAL A 562 -16.56 6.39 -31.69
CA VAL A 562 -16.22 6.02 -30.30
C VAL A 562 -14.69 5.90 -30.21
N ALA A 563 -14.08 6.54 -29.21
CA ALA A 563 -12.67 6.41 -28.92
C ALA A 563 -12.45 5.59 -27.64
N LEU A 564 -11.71 4.50 -27.75
CA LEU A 564 -11.24 3.70 -26.62
C LEU A 564 -9.77 4.05 -26.39
N GLU A 565 -9.56 4.89 -25.38
CA GLU A 565 -8.30 5.55 -25.12
C GLU A 565 -7.36 4.63 -24.30
N THR A 566 -6.19 4.31 -24.85
CA THR A 566 -5.15 3.48 -24.23
C THR A 566 -3.92 4.31 -23.88
N ASP A 567 -4.10 5.22 -22.92
CA ASP A 567 -3.05 6.14 -22.50
C ASP A 567 -1.88 5.42 -21.82
N HIS A 568 -0.70 5.55 -22.41
CA HIS A 568 0.55 5.10 -21.81
C HIS A 568 1.74 5.91 -22.36
N LEU A 569 2.78 6.06 -21.54
CA LEU A 569 4.03 6.65 -21.99
C LEU A 569 4.83 5.59 -22.75
N GLU A 570 4.92 5.73 -24.08
CA GLU A 570 5.87 4.96 -24.90
C GLU A 570 7.13 5.81 -25.14
N MET A 571 8.29 5.30 -24.71
CA MET A 571 9.57 6.00 -24.91
C MET A 571 9.91 6.01 -26.41
N ARG A 572 10.03 7.21 -26.99
CA ARG A 572 10.31 7.41 -28.43
C ARG A 572 11.61 6.78 -28.94
N ASP A 573 12.55 6.46 -28.04
CA ASP A 573 13.86 5.87 -28.39
C ASP A 573 13.84 4.34 -28.52
N SER A 574 12.75 3.67 -28.11
CA SER A 574 12.60 2.22 -28.32
C SER A 574 11.74 1.98 -29.55
N HIS A 575 12.35 1.56 -30.67
CA HIS A 575 11.65 1.15 -31.90
C HIS A 575 10.72 -0.08 -31.74
N LEU A 576 10.43 -0.52 -30.51
CA LEU A 576 9.58 -1.66 -30.18
C LEU A 576 8.36 -1.16 -29.40
N SER A 577 7.21 -1.05 -30.07
CA SER A 577 5.92 -0.67 -29.48
C SER A 577 5.28 -1.87 -28.75
N MET A 578 5.96 -2.36 -27.71
CA MET A 578 5.58 -3.59 -27.00
C MET A 578 4.39 -3.38 -26.07
N ILE A 579 4.33 -2.23 -25.38
CA ILE A 579 3.29 -1.94 -24.38
C ILE A 579 1.97 -1.62 -25.06
N SER A 580 1.95 -0.71 -26.06
CA SER A 580 0.70 -0.36 -26.75
C SER A 580 0.00 -1.57 -27.36
N ARG A 581 0.79 -2.51 -27.90
CA ARG A 581 0.27 -3.74 -28.50
C ARG A 581 -0.42 -4.62 -27.46
N ILE A 582 0.17 -4.78 -26.27
CA ILE A 582 -0.44 -5.55 -25.18
C ILE A 582 -1.73 -4.89 -24.71
N LEU A 583 -1.73 -3.57 -24.51
CA LEU A 583 -2.93 -2.83 -24.09
C LEU A 583 -4.06 -2.94 -25.13
N HIS A 584 -3.75 -2.81 -26.43
CA HIS A 584 -4.76 -2.97 -27.46
C HIS A 584 -5.27 -4.41 -27.58
N LEU A 585 -4.42 -5.43 -27.39
CA LEU A 585 -4.87 -6.83 -27.33
C LEU A 585 -5.84 -7.06 -26.16
N LEU A 586 -5.52 -6.53 -24.98
CA LEU A 586 -6.42 -6.58 -23.82
C LEU A 586 -7.73 -5.84 -24.08
N MET A 587 -7.71 -4.70 -24.77
CA MET A 587 -8.94 -4.00 -25.14
C MET A 587 -9.80 -4.83 -26.10
N ILE A 588 -9.17 -5.51 -27.07
CA ILE A 588 -9.87 -6.45 -27.97
C ILE A 588 -10.48 -7.60 -27.18
N ASP A 589 -9.80 -8.14 -26.17
CA ASP A 589 -10.35 -9.17 -25.28
C ASP A 589 -11.58 -8.68 -24.53
N ILE A 590 -11.49 -7.48 -23.94
CA ILE A 590 -12.62 -6.86 -23.23
C ILE A 590 -13.82 -6.68 -24.17
N LEU A 591 -13.60 -6.18 -25.40
CA LEU A 591 -14.65 -6.00 -26.39
C LEU A 591 -15.24 -7.35 -26.84
N ALA A 592 -14.42 -8.37 -27.05
CA ALA A 592 -14.86 -9.70 -27.45
C ALA A 592 -15.74 -10.34 -26.37
N VAL A 593 -15.30 -10.31 -25.11
CA VAL A 593 -16.09 -10.79 -23.96
C VAL A 593 -17.40 -10.00 -23.84
N GLY A 594 -17.34 -8.67 -23.98
CA GLY A 594 -18.52 -7.81 -23.96
C GLY A 594 -19.57 -8.18 -25.02
N VAL A 595 -19.13 -8.38 -26.27
CA VAL A 595 -20.02 -8.80 -27.37
C VAL A 595 -20.58 -10.21 -27.16
N ALA A 596 -19.78 -11.13 -26.62
CA ALA A 596 -20.24 -12.47 -26.27
C ALA A 596 -21.38 -12.43 -25.23
N ILE A 597 -21.20 -11.68 -24.14
CA ILE A 597 -22.21 -11.51 -23.07
C ILE A 597 -23.49 -10.84 -23.62
N ARG A 598 -23.35 -9.82 -24.48
CA ARG A 598 -24.51 -9.14 -25.09
C ARG A 598 -25.31 -10.08 -26.00
N LYS A 599 -24.63 -10.98 -26.73
CA LYS A 599 -25.28 -12.04 -27.53
C LYS A 599 -25.95 -13.12 -26.67
N ALA A 600 -25.39 -13.41 -25.49
CA ALA A 600 -25.95 -14.34 -24.52
C ALA A 600 -27.23 -13.84 -23.84
N SER A 601 -27.46 -12.52 -23.84
CA SER A 601 -28.56 -11.86 -23.12
C SER A 601 -29.66 -11.31 -24.05
N PRO A 602 -30.31 -12.10 -24.93
CA PRO A 602 -31.37 -11.59 -25.81
C PRO A 602 -32.70 -11.26 -25.08
N VAL A 603 -32.75 -11.30 -23.74
CA VAL A 603 -34.01 -11.32 -22.95
C VAL A 603 -34.46 -9.97 -22.38
N LEU A 604 -33.68 -8.88 -22.44
CA LEU A 604 -34.06 -7.64 -21.74
C LEU A 604 -34.56 -6.47 -22.60
N ASP A 605 -34.39 -6.50 -23.93
CA ASP A 605 -34.81 -5.37 -24.79
C ASP A 605 -36.09 -5.63 -25.62
N GLY A 606 -36.79 -6.75 -25.42
CA GLY A 606 -37.96 -7.07 -26.24
C GLY A 606 -38.81 -8.25 -25.76
N ALA A 607 -39.41 -8.16 -24.57
CA ALA A 607 -40.52 -9.04 -24.19
C ALA A 607 -41.63 -8.24 -23.50
N GLY A 608 -42.50 -7.66 -24.31
CA GLY A 608 -43.89 -7.49 -23.92
C GLY A 608 -44.49 -8.87 -23.62
N HIS A 609 -45.36 -8.92 -22.62
CA HIS A 609 -45.99 -10.11 -22.06
C HIS A 609 -46.38 -11.19 -23.08
N GLY A 610 -45.84 -12.39 -22.88
CA GLY A 610 -46.28 -13.62 -23.54
C GLY A 610 -45.71 -14.83 -22.82
N GLU A 611 -46.54 -15.48 -21.99
CA GLU A 611 -46.25 -16.79 -21.40
C GLU A 611 -46.25 -17.84 -22.53
N ASP A 612 -45.07 -18.33 -22.92
CA ASP A 612 -44.96 -19.55 -23.72
C ASP A 612 -43.63 -20.26 -23.44
N GLY A 613 -43.70 -21.55 -23.08
CA GLY A 613 -42.57 -22.39 -22.64
C GLY A 613 -41.45 -22.64 -23.67
N ARG A 614 -41.54 -22.03 -24.86
CA ARG A 614 -40.46 -22.00 -25.88
C ARG A 614 -39.36 -20.97 -25.58
N SER A 615 -39.65 -19.96 -24.75
CA SER A 615 -38.70 -18.90 -24.39
C SER A 615 -37.51 -19.43 -23.55
N GLY A 616 -37.76 -20.38 -22.64
CA GLY A 616 -36.73 -20.94 -21.75
C GLY A 616 -35.68 -21.81 -22.48
N THR A 617 -36.08 -22.56 -23.51
CA THR A 617 -35.15 -23.42 -24.28
C THR A 617 -34.21 -22.59 -25.16
N LEU A 618 -34.70 -21.49 -25.73
CA LEU A 618 -33.89 -20.55 -26.51
C LEU A 618 -32.91 -19.77 -25.63
N ALA A 619 -33.33 -19.37 -24.43
CA ALA A 619 -32.47 -18.70 -23.46
C ALA A 619 -31.33 -19.61 -22.96
N ASN A 620 -31.61 -20.90 -22.71
CA ASN A 620 -30.58 -21.88 -22.34
C ASN A 620 -29.59 -22.14 -23.49
N ALA A 621 -30.08 -22.35 -24.72
CA ALA A 621 -29.20 -22.55 -25.88
C ALA A 621 -28.31 -21.32 -26.19
N ALA A 622 -28.83 -20.10 -26.00
CA ALA A 622 -28.06 -18.86 -26.15
C ALA A 622 -26.98 -18.71 -25.06
N ARG A 623 -27.27 -19.18 -23.85
CA ARG A 623 -26.32 -19.20 -22.73
C ARG A 623 -25.24 -20.25 -22.93
N ASP A 624 -25.60 -21.46 -23.32
CA ASP A 624 -24.65 -22.55 -23.63
C ASP A 624 -23.72 -22.16 -24.79
N ALA A 625 -24.25 -21.49 -25.82
CA ALA A 625 -23.44 -20.96 -26.92
C ALA A 625 -22.49 -19.84 -26.47
N ALA A 626 -22.90 -19.01 -25.52
CA ALA A 626 -22.05 -17.96 -24.97
C ALA A 626 -20.95 -18.51 -24.07
N ASP A 627 -21.27 -19.49 -23.22
CA ASP A 627 -20.31 -20.19 -22.38
C ASP A 627 -19.28 -20.94 -23.23
N ALA A 628 -19.70 -21.60 -24.31
CA ALA A 628 -18.81 -22.22 -25.29
C ALA A 628 -17.89 -21.20 -25.98
N VAL A 629 -18.40 -20.00 -26.29
CA VAL A 629 -17.60 -18.92 -26.88
C VAL A 629 -16.61 -18.33 -25.88
N LEU A 630 -16.98 -18.20 -24.60
CA LEU A 630 -16.09 -17.74 -23.51
C LEU A 630 -15.02 -18.78 -23.17
N GLU A 631 -15.38 -20.06 -23.14
CA GLU A 631 -14.45 -21.19 -22.97
C GLU A 631 -13.46 -21.24 -24.14
N TRP A 632 -13.96 -21.04 -25.37
CA TRP A 632 -13.11 -20.96 -26.55
C TRP A 632 -12.15 -19.75 -26.49
N LEU A 633 -12.64 -18.56 -26.12
CA LEU A 633 -11.80 -17.37 -25.96
C LEU A 633 -10.67 -17.59 -24.93
N SER A 634 -10.91 -18.46 -23.94
CA SER A 634 -9.96 -18.79 -22.88
C SER A 634 -8.93 -19.85 -23.27
N HIS A 635 -9.29 -20.82 -24.13
CA HIS A 635 -8.46 -22.00 -24.42
C HIS A 635 -7.97 -22.11 -25.87
N GLY A 636 -8.47 -21.28 -26.79
CA GLY A 636 -8.07 -21.26 -28.21
C GLY A 636 -8.57 -22.44 -29.05
N THR A 637 -9.09 -23.49 -28.42
CA THR A 637 -9.73 -24.66 -29.04
C THR A 637 -11.04 -24.95 -28.35
N ALA A 638 -12.10 -25.25 -29.12
CA ALA A 638 -13.35 -25.72 -28.53
C ALA A 638 -13.10 -27.14 -28.01
N SER A 639 -13.48 -27.43 -26.77
CA SER A 639 -13.65 -28.80 -26.30
C SER A 639 -14.60 -29.49 -27.30
N GLY A 640 -14.20 -30.67 -27.80
CA GLY A 640 -14.77 -31.30 -29.01
C GLY A 640 -16.22 -31.79 -28.91
N GLU A 641 -17.03 -31.25 -28.01
CA GLU A 641 -18.41 -31.67 -27.77
C GLU A 641 -19.46 -30.69 -28.32
N ALA A 642 -19.06 -29.58 -28.95
CA ALA A 642 -19.99 -28.63 -29.57
C ALA A 642 -19.63 -28.33 -31.04
N VAL A 643 -19.91 -29.29 -31.94
CA VAL A 643 -20.06 -29.07 -33.39
C VAL A 643 -21.35 -29.72 -33.86
#